data_AF-A0A7W1YT98-F1
#
_entry.id   AF-A0A7W1YT98-F1
#
_cell.length_a   1.000
_cell.length_b   1.000
_cell.length_c   1.000
_cell.angle_alpha   90.00
_cell.angle_beta   90.00
_cell.angle_gamma   90.00
#
_symmetry.space_group_name_H-M   'P 1'
#
loop_
_entity.id
_entity.type
_entity.pdbx_description
1 polymer ?
#
loop_
_entity_poly.entity_id
_entity_poly.type
_entity_poly.pdbx_seq_one_letter_code
_entity_poly.pdbx_strand_id
1 'polypeptide(L)'
;MGSSKRVRRALADICDTFMPGSEVRPSASDLGVPEAFLGIAAANLRAAERRQLEVLLSLWDTRVLTMAGGGGFRRFHDLSQENRERVLLSWCDSRLPQRRAAFQALRKAATSLASMLPAADGRNPLWDSIGYPGPPGRVADASPKEIQPHTVDRETTLDCDVCVVGSGAGGGTAAAVLADAGLDVVVLEAGDYLDDGDFDGAELDGYSRLYLGAAALATADQSVGLYAGACLGGGTVVNFTTAFRTPQDVREEWAGHGVGAMTSDGYTASLDAVWDRLGVTTDHSRPSRREQVMQRGLETLGWHVDLMPRNVRDCDEAVCGYCPFGCLAGAKQSTTKTWLVDAYRRGARILVRTRAERVVVENGQARGVEARTSAGHRVTVRARAVVVAAGALHSPALLRRSGLQNENIGRHLRLHPVTGVAGVFEEEIRPWEGMMQAVYSDELADLHAGYGMKLESGPFHPSVLAMYAPWRSARQHEDLMGRLAHLVPIGLLLRDSSEGEVRVGRDGAPVVHYRLNDSDIGHVRSGLDGAARVLEAAGATSVFSAHKDFVSYEPGRGRGRQGFIEAADRCGWGAGQCVFTSFHIMGSARMGASPRHSACNPEGETWEARGVYVCDGSTFPTASGVNPMITIEAIAHLNASRLARVLA
;
A
#
# COMPACT_ATOMS: atom_id res chain seq x y z
N MET A 1 -24.11 -12.26 -4.69
CA MET A 1 -24.86 -11.89 -3.45
C MET A 1 -26.35 -11.82 -3.73
N GLY A 2 -27.17 -12.51 -2.92
CA GLY A 2 -28.61 -12.28 -2.82
C GLY A 2 -28.94 -10.99 -2.04
N SER A 3 -28.23 -9.89 -2.34
CA SER A 3 -28.50 -8.60 -1.70
C SER A 3 -29.89 -8.13 -2.10
N SER A 4 -30.67 -7.66 -1.13
CA SER A 4 -32.06 -7.23 -1.38
C SER A 4 -32.10 -6.16 -2.48
N LYS A 5 -33.17 -6.14 -3.29
CA LYS A 5 -33.38 -5.12 -4.32
C LYS A 5 -33.22 -3.69 -3.78
N ARG A 6 -33.57 -3.48 -2.51
CA ARG A 6 -33.44 -2.20 -1.81
C ARG A 6 -31.99 -1.77 -1.61
N VAL A 7 -31.11 -2.68 -1.19
CA VAL A 7 -29.68 -2.39 -0.97
C VAL A 7 -28.99 -2.05 -2.29
N ARG A 8 -29.29 -2.80 -3.35
CA ARG A 8 -28.75 -2.52 -4.70
C ARG A 8 -29.16 -1.15 -5.21
N ARG A 9 -30.45 -0.80 -5.09
CA ARG A 9 -30.95 0.53 -5.49
C ARG A 9 -30.29 1.65 -4.67
N ALA A 10 -30.22 1.49 -3.35
CA ALA A 10 -29.59 2.49 -2.49
C ALA A 10 -28.12 2.72 -2.86
N LEU A 11 -27.37 1.65 -3.17
CA LEU A 11 -25.99 1.77 -3.62
C LEU A 11 -25.90 2.46 -4.98
N ALA A 12 -26.74 2.10 -5.95
CA ALA A 12 -26.81 2.76 -7.25
C ALA A 12 -27.05 4.27 -7.11
N ASP A 13 -28.06 4.67 -6.33
CA ASP A 13 -28.34 6.07 -6.08
C ASP A 13 -27.17 6.80 -5.41
N ILE A 14 -26.44 6.16 -4.49
CA ILE A 14 -25.25 6.73 -3.85
C ILE A 14 -24.12 6.91 -4.87
N CYS A 15 -23.84 5.87 -5.66
CA CYS A 15 -22.81 5.90 -6.71
C CYS A 15 -23.11 6.98 -7.75
N ASP A 16 -24.36 7.07 -8.22
CA ASP A 16 -24.81 8.08 -9.18
C ASP A 16 -24.86 9.48 -8.55
N THR A 17 -24.96 9.60 -7.22
CA THR A 17 -24.81 10.90 -6.57
C THR A 17 -23.36 11.38 -6.65
N PHE A 18 -22.39 10.50 -6.45
CA PHE A 18 -20.97 10.87 -6.57
C PHE A 18 -20.57 11.15 -8.01
N MET A 19 -21.11 10.39 -8.96
CA MET A 19 -20.79 10.38 -10.39
C MET A 19 -22.09 10.26 -11.21
N PRO A 20 -22.88 11.35 -11.33
CA PRO A 20 -24.11 11.36 -12.11
C PRO A 20 -23.81 11.30 -13.60
N GLY A 21 -24.75 10.74 -14.37
CA GLY A 21 -24.70 10.77 -15.82
C GLY A 21 -25.07 12.15 -16.38
N SER A 22 -24.62 12.41 -17.60
CA SER A 22 -25.02 13.57 -18.41
C SER A 22 -25.33 13.12 -19.85
N GLU A 23 -25.73 14.04 -20.72
CA GLU A 23 -25.99 13.71 -22.13
C GLU A 23 -24.75 13.17 -22.86
N VAL A 24 -23.55 13.47 -22.36
CA VAL A 24 -22.27 13.15 -23.00
C VAL A 24 -21.39 12.22 -22.17
N ARG A 25 -21.81 11.83 -20.95
CA ARG A 25 -21.04 10.95 -20.07
C ARG A 25 -21.95 9.96 -19.32
N PRO A 26 -21.53 8.69 -19.18
CA PRO A 26 -22.29 7.70 -18.43
C PRO A 26 -22.29 8.00 -16.93
N SER A 27 -23.36 7.60 -16.25
CA SER A 27 -23.41 7.55 -14.78
C SER A 27 -22.55 6.41 -14.23
N ALA A 28 -22.32 6.40 -12.91
CA ALA A 28 -21.68 5.27 -12.24
C ALA A 28 -22.44 3.95 -12.45
N SER A 29 -23.78 3.99 -12.42
CA SER A 29 -24.62 2.84 -12.70
C SER A 29 -24.53 2.37 -14.15
N ASP A 30 -24.45 3.29 -15.13
CA ASP A 30 -24.25 2.93 -16.54
C ASP A 30 -22.90 2.22 -16.77
N LEU A 31 -21.89 2.55 -15.97
CA LEU A 31 -20.57 1.89 -15.96
C LEU A 31 -20.54 0.58 -15.16
N GLY A 32 -21.62 0.19 -14.48
CA GLY A 32 -21.67 -1.02 -13.65
C GLY A 32 -20.90 -0.92 -12.33
N VAL A 33 -20.66 0.30 -11.83
CA VAL A 33 -19.96 0.53 -10.55
C VAL A 33 -20.64 -0.16 -9.36
N PRO A 34 -21.99 -0.11 -9.18
CA PRO A 34 -22.63 -0.77 -8.04
C PRO A 34 -22.42 -2.29 -8.02
N GLU A 35 -22.47 -2.94 -9.19
CA GLU A 35 -22.24 -4.37 -9.37
C GLU A 35 -20.79 -4.74 -9.05
N ALA A 36 -19.83 -3.97 -9.59
CA ALA A 36 -18.41 -4.16 -9.34
C ALA A 36 -18.07 -3.98 -7.84
N PHE A 37 -18.61 -2.93 -7.21
CA PHE A 37 -18.46 -2.69 -5.77
C PHE A 37 -18.93 -3.92 -4.98
N LEU A 38 -20.15 -4.41 -5.24
CA LEU A 38 -20.70 -5.56 -4.51
C LEU A 38 -19.91 -6.84 -4.80
N GLY A 39 -19.37 -7.00 -6.01
CA GLY A 39 -18.50 -8.12 -6.37
C GLY A 39 -17.20 -8.12 -5.57
N ILE A 40 -16.49 -6.99 -5.54
CA ILE A 40 -15.25 -6.82 -4.78
C ILE A 40 -15.50 -6.98 -3.28
N ALA A 41 -16.58 -6.38 -2.76
CA ALA A 41 -16.99 -6.53 -1.37
C ALA A 41 -17.30 -7.99 -1.03
N ALA A 42 -17.96 -8.73 -1.92
CA ALA A 42 -18.25 -10.15 -1.72
C ALA A 42 -16.98 -11.00 -1.67
N ALA A 43 -16.00 -10.70 -2.52
CA ALA A 43 -14.75 -11.46 -2.62
C ALA A 43 -13.78 -11.16 -1.46
N ASN A 44 -13.73 -9.92 -0.97
CA ASN A 44 -12.65 -9.46 -0.09
C ASN A 44 -13.09 -9.16 1.35
N LEU A 45 -14.33 -8.71 1.58
CA LEU A 45 -14.77 -8.38 2.94
C LEU A 45 -15.13 -9.62 3.76
N ARG A 46 -14.83 -9.55 5.06
CA ARG A 46 -15.21 -10.58 6.03
C ARG A 46 -16.73 -10.65 6.18
N ALA A 47 -17.23 -11.79 6.67
CA ALA A 47 -18.66 -11.97 6.88
C ALA A 47 -19.29 -10.89 7.79
N ALA A 48 -18.57 -10.44 8.82
CA ALA A 48 -19.03 -9.38 9.72
C ALA A 48 -19.08 -8.01 9.01
N GLU A 49 -18.04 -7.67 8.25
CA GLU A 49 -17.96 -6.42 7.48
C GLU A 49 -19.03 -6.35 6.39
N ARG A 50 -19.27 -7.47 5.68
CA ARG A 50 -20.36 -7.57 4.70
C ARG A 50 -21.72 -7.31 5.33
N ARG A 51 -22.00 -7.86 6.51
CA ARG A 51 -23.25 -7.58 7.25
C ARG A 51 -23.34 -6.11 7.67
N GLN A 52 -22.24 -5.51 8.13
CA GLN A 52 -22.21 -4.09 8.48
C GLN A 52 -22.50 -3.20 7.27
N LEU A 53 -21.91 -3.50 6.11
CA LEU A 53 -22.17 -2.82 4.86
C LEU A 53 -23.64 -2.98 4.43
N GLU A 54 -24.20 -4.19 4.48
CA GLU A 54 -25.61 -4.44 4.14
C GLU A 54 -26.56 -3.65 5.05
N VAL A 55 -26.32 -3.66 6.36
CA VAL A 55 -27.10 -2.87 7.33
C VAL A 55 -26.99 -1.39 6.99
N LEU A 56 -25.78 -0.87 6.77
CA LEU A 56 -25.55 0.52 6.41
C LEU A 56 -26.35 0.90 5.14
N LEU A 57 -26.17 0.16 4.05
CA LEU A 57 -26.87 0.38 2.76
C LEU A 57 -28.40 0.25 2.89
N SER A 58 -28.90 -0.62 3.76
CA SER A 58 -30.35 -0.77 3.99
C SER A 58 -30.99 0.46 4.67
N LEU A 59 -30.20 1.22 5.45
CA LEU A 59 -30.66 2.41 6.16
C LEU A 59 -30.69 3.64 5.26
N TRP A 60 -29.85 3.70 4.22
CA TRP A 60 -29.72 4.86 3.32
C TRP A 60 -31.04 5.23 2.65
N ASP A 61 -31.82 4.25 2.18
CA ASP A 61 -33.13 4.50 1.56
C ASP A 61 -34.28 4.59 2.60
N THR A 62 -34.04 5.21 3.76
CA THR A 62 -35.08 5.51 4.77
C THR A 62 -35.40 7.01 4.82
N ARG A 63 -36.66 7.34 5.09
CA ARG A 63 -37.10 8.74 5.27
C ARG A 63 -36.43 9.40 6.48
N VAL A 64 -36.16 8.63 7.52
CA VAL A 64 -35.54 9.13 8.77
C VAL A 64 -34.09 9.51 8.54
N LEU A 65 -33.29 8.66 7.87
CA LEU A 65 -31.89 8.99 7.56
C LEU A 65 -31.82 10.21 6.64
N THR A 66 -32.68 10.25 5.63
CA THR A 66 -32.77 11.37 4.69
C THR A 66 -33.10 12.68 5.39
N MET A 67 -34.09 12.68 6.29
CA MET A 67 -34.46 13.84 7.10
C MET A 67 -33.29 14.28 8.01
N ALA A 68 -32.62 13.34 8.66
CA ALA A 68 -31.45 13.62 9.51
C ALA A 68 -30.26 14.22 8.74
N GLY A 69 -30.17 13.98 7.43
CA GLY A 69 -29.17 14.58 6.54
C GLY A 69 -29.64 15.86 5.82
N GLY A 70 -30.82 16.40 6.15
CA GLY A 70 -31.33 17.63 5.54
C GLY A 70 -32.05 17.45 4.19
N GLY A 71 -32.39 16.21 3.80
CA GLY A 71 -33.16 15.91 2.58
C GLY A 71 -34.69 15.96 2.74
N GLY A 72 -35.18 16.27 3.94
CA GLY A 72 -36.62 16.25 4.28
C GLY A 72 -37.18 14.83 4.46
N PHE A 73 -38.52 14.71 4.63
CA PHE A 73 -39.18 13.42 4.87
C PHE A 73 -39.47 12.63 3.57
N ARG A 74 -38.49 12.55 2.68
CA ARG A 74 -38.51 11.78 1.44
C ARG A 74 -37.52 10.62 1.52
N ARG A 75 -37.62 9.64 0.61
CA ARG A 75 -36.59 8.60 0.49
C ARG A 75 -35.42 9.14 -0.33
N PHE A 76 -34.23 8.59 -0.13
CA PHE A 76 -33.01 9.07 -0.80
C PHE A 76 -33.13 9.00 -2.33
N HIS A 77 -33.74 7.94 -2.86
CA HIS A 77 -33.95 7.79 -4.30
C HIS A 77 -34.93 8.81 -4.91
N ASP A 78 -35.83 9.38 -4.11
CA ASP A 78 -36.81 10.38 -4.57
C ASP A 78 -36.25 11.82 -4.54
N LEU A 79 -34.99 12.00 -4.10
CA LEU A 79 -34.35 13.30 -4.02
C LEU A 79 -33.75 13.72 -5.36
N SER A 80 -33.75 15.03 -5.65
CA SER A 80 -32.91 15.60 -6.70
C SER A 80 -31.42 15.41 -6.38
N GLN A 81 -30.57 15.48 -7.40
CA GLN A 81 -29.11 15.38 -7.27
C GLN A 81 -28.58 16.26 -6.13
N GLU A 82 -28.84 17.56 -6.16
CA GLU A 82 -28.40 18.51 -5.12
C GLU A 82 -28.80 18.11 -3.70
N ASN A 83 -30.02 17.57 -3.52
CA ASN A 83 -30.49 17.12 -2.22
C ASN A 83 -29.81 15.82 -1.77
N ARG A 84 -29.48 14.91 -2.70
CA ARG A 84 -28.67 13.71 -2.40
C ARG A 84 -27.26 14.09 -1.99
N GLU A 85 -26.63 15.03 -2.71
CA GLU A 85 -25.30 15.55 -2.36
C GLU A 85 -25.31 16.13 -0.94
N ARG A 86 -26.31 16.95 -0.60
CA ARG A 86 -26.45 17.53 0.76
C ARG A 86 -26.51 16.47 1.86
N VAL A 87 -27.26 15.38 1.64
CA VAL A 87 -27.37 14.27 2.59
C VAL A 87 -26.04 13.52 2.73
N LEU A 88 -25.31 13.29 1.63
CA LEU A 88 -23.97 12.67 1.70
C LEU A 88 -22.96 13.59 2.41
N LEU A 89 -22.99 14.90 2.13
CA LEU A 89 -22.11 15.87 2.79
C LEU A 89 -22.41 15.99 4.28
N SER A 90 -23.64 15.78 4.73
CA SER A 90 -23.97 15.74 6.16
C SER A 90 -23.22 14.62 6.90
N TRP A 91 -22.81 13.56 6.20
CA TRP A 91 -21.97 12.50 6.75
C TRP A 91 -20.49 12.88 6.70
N CYS A 92 -20.04 13.49 5.60
CA CYS A 92 -18.70 14.05 5.45
C CYS A 92 -18.37 15.07 6.56
N ASP A 93 -19.34 15.93 6.89
CA ASP A 93 -19.18 17.03 7.86
C ASP A 93 -19.60 16.63 9.29
N SER A 94 -19.90 15.35 9.50
CA SER A 94 -20.32 14.87 10.81
C SER A 94 -19.20 14.94 11.84
N ARG A 95 -19.57 15.28 13.09
CA ARG A 95 -18.68 15.14 14.25
C ARG A 95 -18.36 13.67 14.57
N LEU A 96 -19.19 12.73 14.12
CA LEU A 96 -19.00 11.28 14.34
C LEU A 96 -17.98 10.70 13.33
N PRO A 97 -16.81 10.19 13.78
CA PRO A 97 -15.80 9.63 12.89
C PRO A 97 -16.32 8.50 12.01
N GLN A 98 -17.22 7.66 12.51
CA GLN A 98 -17.78 6.53 11.77
C GLN A 98 -18.60 6.99 10.56
N ARG A 99 -19.31 8.13 10.65
CA ARG A 99 -20.05 8.68 9.52
C ARG A 99 -19.11 9.23 8.46
N ARG A 100 -18.04 9.92 8.87
CA ARG A 100 -17.01 10.42 7.94
C ARG A 100 -16.29 9.27 7.24
N ALA A 101 -15.89 8.24 8.00
CA ALA A 101 -15.29 7.02 7.47
C ALA A 101 -16.18 6.34 6.43
N ALA A 102 -17.47 6.16 6.73
CA ALA A 102 -18.43 5.58 5.79
C ALA A 102 -18.59 6.41 4.51
N PHE A 103 -18.68 7.74 4.63
CA PHE A 103 -18.71 8.63 3.46
C PHE A 103 -17.45 8.47 2.62
N GLN A 104 -16.26 8.50 3.24
CA GLN A 104 -14.99 8.37 2.50
C GLN A 104 -14.84 7.00 1.83
N ALA A 105 -15.25 5.92 2.48
CA ALA A 105 -15.21 4.58 1.89
C ALA A 105 -16.13 4.47 0.67
N LEU A 106 -17.38 4.95 0.77
CA LEU A 106 -18.33 4.96 -0.34
C LEU A 106 -17.87 5.86 -1.49
N ARG A 107 -17.40 7.08 -1.17
CA ARG A 107 -16.83 8.02 -2.14
C ARG A 107 -15.69 7.39 -2.91
N LYS A 108 -14.64 6.92 -2.21
CA LYS A 108 -13.43 6.35 -2.82
C LYS A 108 -13.79 5.21 -3.75
N ALA A 109 -14.61 4.27 -3.28
CA ALA A 109 -15.00 3.12 -4.08
C ALA A 109 -15.83 3.53 -5.31
N ALA A 110 -16.79 4.45 -5.19
CA ALA A 110 -17.59 4.90 -6.31
C ALA A 110 -16.74 5.62 -7.37
N THR A 111 -15.93 6.61 -6.96
CA THR A 111 -15.15 7.43 -7.89
C THR A 111 -13.97 6.67 -8.49
N SER A 112 -13.29 5.82 -7.72
CA SER A 112 -12.17 5.03 -8.24
C SER A 112 -12.66 3.94 -9.20
N LEU A 113 -13.72 3.20 -8.88
CA LEU A 113 -14.27 2.18 -9.78
C LEU A 113 -14.79 2.80 -11.08
N ALA A 114 -15.48 3.95 -10.99
CA ALA A 114 -15.91 4.68 -12.18
C ALA A 114 -14.74 5.02 -13.10
N SER A 115 -13.57 5.33 -12.53
CA SER A 115 -12.35 5.69 -13.29
C SER A 115 -11.63 4.47 -13.90
N MET A 116 -11.92 3.24 -13.46
CA MET A 116 -11.20 2.04 -13.87
C MET A 116 -12.03 1.05 -14.69
N LEU A 117 -13.36 1.03 -14.52
CA LEU A 117 -14.20 0.01 -15.16
C LEU A 117 -14.27 0.21 -16.68
N PRO A 118 -13.91 -0.80 -17.48
CA PRO A 118 -14.09 -0.72 -18.92
C PRO A 118 -15.57 -0.84 -19.30
N ALA A 119 -15.98 -0.20 -20.41
CA ALA A 119 -17.25 -0.50 -21.04
C ALA A 119 -17.19 -1.83 -21.81
N ALA A 120 -18.27 -2.17 -22.52
CA ALA A 120 -18.39 -3.43 -23.25
C ALA A 120 -17.34 -3.64 -24.36
N ASP A 121 -16.77 -2.56 -24.89
CA ASP A 121 -15.70 -2.56 -25.89
C ASP A 121 -14.29 -2.63 -25.27
N GLY A 122 -14.19 -2.72 -23.94
CA GLY A 122 -12.92 -2.76 -23.21
C GLY A 122 -12.32 -1.39 -22.89
N ARG A 123 -12.94 -0.28 -23.32
CA ARG A 123 -12.46 1.09 -23.06
C ARG A 123 -13.39 1.80 -22.08
N ASN A 124 -12.84 2.54 -21.13
CA ASN A 124 -13.67 3.37 -20.25
C ASN A 124 -14.00 4.71 -20.94
N PRO A 125 -15.28 5.08 -21.12
CA PRO A 125 -15.68 6.32 -21.77
C PRO A 125 -15.16 7.60 -21.08
N LEU A 126 -14.85 7.55 -19.78
CA LEU A 126 -14.33 8.69 -19.03
C LEU A 126 -12.89 9.02 -19.41
N TRP A 127 -12.11 8.05 -19.90
CA TRP A 127 -10.69 8.25 -20.23
C TRP A 127 -10.48 9.28 -21.34
N ASP A 128 -11.27 9.19 -22.41
CA ASP A 128 -11.18 10.13 -23.53
C ASP A 128 -11.48 11.57 -23.10
N SER A 129 -12.39 11.73 -22.13
CA SER A 129 -12.81 13.04 -21.63
C SER A 129 -11.77 13.76 -20.78
N ILE A 130 -10.77 13.03 -20.28
CA ILE A 130 -9.67 13.54 -19.46
C ILE A 130 -8.30 13.38 -20.14
N GLY A 131 -8.29 12.95 -21.42
CA GLY A 131 -7.07 12.75 -22.21
C GLY A 131 -6.22 11.56 -21.75
N TYR A 132 -6.78 10.62 -20.99
CA TYR A 132 -6.05 9.44 -20.53
C TYR A 132 -6.06 8.35 -21.61
N PRO A 133 -4.89 7.80 -22.01
CA PRO A 133 -4.83 6.84 -23.12
C PRO A 133 -5.49 5.48 -22.80
N GLY A 134 -5.63 5.17 -21.51
CA GLY A 134 -5.97 3.83 -21.02
C GLY A 134 -4.72 2.99 -20.73
N PRO A 135 -4.90 1.74 -20.31
CA PRO A 135 -3.80 0.82 -20.10
C PRO A 135 -3.13 0.43 -21.42
N PRO A 136 -1.80 0.22 -21.44
CA PRO A 136 -1.06 -0.14 -22.66
C PRO A 136 -1.40 -1.54 -23.19
N GLY A 137 -2.00 -2.41 -22.39
CA GLY A 137 -2.32 -3.78 -22.75
C GLY A 137 -1.16 -4.75 -22.50
N ARG A 138 -1.39 -6.04 -22.77
CA ARG A 138 -0.38 -7.08 -22.57
C ARG A 138 0.69 -7.04 -23.65
N VAL A 139 1.92 -7.34 -23.25
CA VAL A 139 3.04 -7.51 -24.19
C VAL A 139 3.00 -8.90 -24.81
N ALA A 140 2.90 -8.99 -26.14
CA ALA A 140 2.76 -10.26 -26.85
C ALA A 140 3.99 -11.19 -26.74
N ASP A 141 5.19 -10.61 -26.70
CA ASP A 141 6.47 -11.34 -26.71
C ASP A 141 7.13 -11.35 -25.32
N ALA A 142 6.33 -11.40 -24.25
CA ALA A 142 6.86 -11.44 -22.88
C ALA A 142 7.71 -12.70 -22.63
N SER A 143 8.75 -12.55 -21.80
CA SER A 143 9.61 -13.66 -21.42
C SER A 143 8.81 -14.77 -20.72
N PRO A 144 9.10 -16.05 -20.98
CA PRO A 144 8.43 -17.15 -20.30
C PRO A 144 8.75 -17.13 -18.80
N LYS A 145 7.78 -17.56 -18.00
CA LYS A 145 7.94 -17.76 -16.56
C LYS A 145 9.02 -18.79 -16.29
N GLU A 146 10.08 -18.39 -15.61
CA GLU A 146 11.20 -19.30 -15.30
C GLU A 146 10.85 -20.25 -14.14
N ILE A 147 10.35 -19.69 -13.03
CA ILE A 147 9.97 -20.48 -11.87
C ILE A 147 8.80 -21.39 -12.23
N GLN A 148 8.93 -22.70 -11.97
CA GLN A 148 7.82 -23.64 -12.09
C GLN A 148 7.29 -23.98 -10.69
N PRO A 149 6.13 -23.45 -10.27
CA PRO A 149 5.62 -23.73 -8.94
C PRO A 149 5.36 -25.22 -8.72
N HIS A 150 5.72 -25.70 -7.53
CA HIS A 150 5.41 -27.04 -7.08
C HIS A 150 3.90 -27.19 -6.90
N THR A 151 3.30 -28.09 -7.67
CA THR A 151 1.85 -28.28 -7.69
C THR A 151 1.43 -29.34 -6.67
N VAL A 152 0.32 -29.06 -5.96
CA VAL A 152 -0.30 -29.98 -5.00
C VAL A 152 -1.79 -30.15 -5.32
N ASP A 153 -2.17 -31.35 -5.76
CA ASP A 153 -3.51 -31.74 -6.20
C ASP A 153 -4.24 -32.68 -5.22
N ARG A 154 -3.59 -33.00 -4.11
CA ARG A 154 -4.10 -33.86 -3.04
C ARG A 154 -3.46 -33.50 -1.71
N GLU A 155 -4.00 -34.03 -0.61
CA GLU A 155 -3.34 -33.87 0.69
C GLU A 155 -1.90 -34.38 0.64
N THR A 156 -0.95 -33.54 1.06
CA THR A 156 0.48 -33.80 0.85
C THR A 156 1.27 -33.41 2.09
N THR A 157 2.27 -34.24 2.42
CA THR A 157 3.32 -33.91 3.39
C THR A 157 4.63 -33.70 2.64
N LEU A 158 5.33 -32.61 2.93
CA LEU A 158 6.67 -32.31 2.43
C LEU A 158 7.63 -32.25 3.63
N ASP A 159 8.85 -32.73 3.46
CA ASP A 159 9.95 -32.57 4.41
C ASP A 159 10.99 -31.63 3.82
N CYS A 160 11.58 -30.76 4.63
CA CYS A 160 12.68 -29.88 4.25
C CYS A 160 13.50 -29.46 5.49
N ASP A 161 14.63 -28.77 5.29
CA ASP A 161 15.36 -28.16 6.40
C ASP A 161 14.63 -26.90 6.90
N VAL A 162 14.21 -26.03 5.97
CA VAL A 162 13.57 -24.76 6.30
C VAL A 162 12.31 -24.54 5.47
N CYS A 163 11.22 -24.18 6.16
CA CYS A 163 9.99 -23.69 5.50
C CYS A 163 9.93 -22.16 5.59
N VAL A 164 9.86 -21.48 4.46
CA VAL A 164 9.67 -20.03 4.37
C VAL A 164 8.20 -19.74 4.07
N VAL A 165 7.55 -18.92 4.90
CA VAL A 165 6.14 -18.55 4.79
C VAL A 165 6.02 -17.11 4.32
N GLY A 166 5.62 -16.92 3.06
CA GLY A 166 5.59 -15.63 2.38
C GLY A 166 6.83 -15.42 1.50
N SER A 167 6.61 -14.94 0.27
CA SER A 167 7.65 -14.83 -0.76
C SER A 167 8.08 -13.39 -1.06
N GLY A 168 7.63 -12.43 -0.24
CA GLY A 168 7.96 -11.00 -0.38
C GLY A 168 9.45 -10.68 -0.19
N ALA A 169 9.79 -9.40 -0.05
CA ALA A 169 11.16 -8.89 0.10
C ALA A 169 12.03 -9.78 1.01
N GLY A 170 11.63 -9.95 2.27
CA GLY A 170 12.43 -10.73 3.22
C GLY A 170 12.34 -12.25 3.00
N GLY A 171 11.18 -12.78 2.63
CA GLY A 171 11.00 -14.22 2.41
C GLY A 171 11.74 -14.74 1.19
N GLY A 172 11.69 -14.03 0.06
CA GLY A 172 12.46 -14.35 -1.14
C GLY A 172 13.96 -14.32 -0.88
N THR A 173 14.45 -13.27 -0.21
CA THR A 173 15.86 -13.14 0.17
C THR A 173 16.31 -14.28 1.08
N ALA A 174 15.54 -14.59 2.12
CA ALA A 174 15.86 -15.68 3.04
C ALA A 174 15.89 -17.04 2.33
N ALA A 175 14.92 -17.31 1.44
CA ALA A 175 14.88 -18.55 0.67
C ALA A 175 16.14 -18.71 -0.20
N ALA A 176 16.59 -17.65 -0.87
CA ALA A 176 17.79 -17.67 -1.71
C ALA A 176 19.05 -17.98 -0.90
N VAL A 177 19.25 -17.24 0.20
CA VAL A 177 20.42 -17.41 1.07
C VAL A 177 20.49 -18.82 1.68
N LEU A 178 19.35 -19.34 2.14
CA LEU A 178 19.29 -20.68 2.73
C LEU A 178 19.51 -21.78 1.69
N ALA A 179 18.94 -21.64 0.50
CA ALA A 179 19.14 -22.61 -0.58
C ALA A 179 20.58 -22.56 -1.14
N ASP A 180 21.20 -21.38 -1.20
CA ASP A 180 22.60 -21.23 -1.61
C ASP A 180 23.57 -21.89 -0.61
N ALA A 181 23.20 -21.91 0.67
CA ALA A 181 23.91 -22.68 1.70
C ALA A 181 23.69 -24.20 1.62
N GLY A 182 22.93 -24.70 0.63
CA GLY A 182 22.70 -26.13 0.39
C GLY A 182 21.57 -26.75 1.23
N LEU A 183 20.77 -25.94 1.92
CA LEU A 183 19.62 -26.43 2.69
C LEU A 183 18.42 -26.73 1.77
N ASP A 184 17.63 -27.74 2.11
CA ASP A 184 16.34 -27.99 1.44
C ASP A 184 15.30 -26.96 1.91
N VAL A 185 14.81 -26.15 0.96
CA VAL A 185 13.90 -25.04 1.24
C VAL A 185 12.55 -25.25 0.54
N VAL A 186 11.48 -25.07 1.31
CA VAL A 186 10.11 -24.97 0.80
C VAL A 186 9.59 -23.55 1.05
N VAL A 187 9.08 -22.90 0.01
CA VAL A 187 8.46 -21.56 0.10
C VAL A 187 6.94 -21.70 -0.07
N LEU A 188 6.17 -21.14 0.85
CA LEU A 188 4.70 -21.10 0.79
C LEU A 188 4.22 -19.67 0.51
N GLU A 189 3.52 -19.47 -0.60
CA GLU A 189 2.92 -18.19 -0.99
C GLU A 189 1.40 -18.33 -1.12
N ALA A 190 0.65 -17.42 -0.49
CA ALA A 190 -0.82 -17.43 -0.54
C ALA A 190 -1.37 -16.91 -1.88
N GLY A 191 -0.66 -15.99 -2.53
CA GLY A 191 -1.00 -15.41 -3.82
C GLY A 191 -0.63 -16.28 -5.02
N ASP A 192 -0.97 -15.80 -6.21
CA ASP A 192 -0.66 -16.46 -7.48
C ASP A 192 0.72 -16.06 -8.03
N TYR A 193 1.26 -16.83 -8.98
CA TYR A 193 2.46 -16.42 -9.74
C TYR A 193 2.08 -15.69 -11.02
N LEU A 194 2.32 -14.38 -11.01
CA LEU A 194 2.13 -13.47 -12.12
C LEU A 194 3.48 -12.91 -12.54
N ASP A 195 3.68 -12.75 -13.84
CA ASP A 195 4.91 -12.24 -14.43
C ASP A 195 4.61 -11.34 -15.64
N ASP A 196 5.66 -10.84 -16.29
CA ASP A 196 5.61 -9.80 -17.34
C ASP A 196 4.43 -9.95 -18.33
N GLY A 197 4.20 -11.16 -18.87
CA GLY A 197 3.15 -11.44 -19.85
C GLY A 197 1.72 -11.51 -19.30
N ASP A 198 1.55 -11.51 -17.98
CA ASP A 198 0.23 -11.49 -17.33
C ASP A 198 -0.29 -10.08 -17.04
N PHE A 199 0.59 -9.08 -17.10
CA PHE A 199 0.28 -7.69 -16.80
C PHE A 199 -0.25 -6.99 -18.05
N ASP A 200 -1.25 -6.13 -17.88
CA ASP A 200 -1.82 -5.30 -18.95
C ASP A 200 -1.77 -3.79 -18.63
N GLY A 201 -1.32 -3.44 -17.42
CA GLY A 201 -1.30 -2.06 -16.92
C GLY A 201 -2.68 -1.52 -16.51
N ALA A 202 -3.74 -2.33 -16.55
CA ALA A 202 -5.06 -1.90 -16.12
C ALA A 202 -5.14 -1.80 -14.59
N GLU A 203 -5.56 -0.64 -14.11
CA GLU A 203 -5.65 -0.33 -12.68
C GLU A 203 -6.52 -1.34 -11.92
N LEU A 204 -7.70 -1.69 -12.47
CA LEU A 204 -8.63 -2.64 -11.86
C LEU A 204 -8.05 -4.06 -11.79
N ASP A 205 -7.43 -4.53 -12.87
CA ASP A 205 -6.83 -5.87 -12.95
C ASP A 205 -5.65 -5.98 -11.98
N GLY A 206 -4.76 -4.98 -12.01
CA GLY A 206 -3.62 -4.86 -11.11
C GLY A 206 -4.05 -4.86 -9.64
N TYR A 207 -4.99 -4.00 -9.24
CA TYR A 207 -5.50 -4.00 -7.86
C TYR A 207 -6.12 -5.33 -7.47
N SER A 208 -6.95 -5.92 -8.33
CA SER A 208 -7.69 -7.14 -8.00
C SER A 208 -6.82 -8.39 -7.87
N ARG A 209 -5.74 -8.47 -8.65
CA ARG A 209 -4.88 -9.67 -8.73
C ARG A 209 -3.59 -9.56 -7.91
N LEU A 210 -3.05 -8.35 -7.75
CA LEU A 210 -1.73 -8.16 -7.14
C LEU A 210 -1.78 -7.68 -5.70
N TYR A 211 -2.90 -7.09 -5.24
CA TYR A 211 -2.99 -6.51 -3.90
C TYR A 211 -3.89 -7.33 -2.98
N LEU A 212 -3.47 -7.40 -1.73
CA LEU A 212 -4.27 -7.95 -0.64
C LEU A 212 -5.56 -7.15 -0.51
N GLY A 213 -6.70 -7.85 -0.51
CA GLY A 213 -8.03 -7.23 -0.38
C GLY A 213 -8.40 -6.31 -1.55
N ALA A 214 -7.83 -6.51 -2.74
CA ALA A 214 -8.02 -5.66 -3.91
C ALA A 214 -7.73 -4.18 -3.64
N ALA A 215 -6.69 -3.90 -2.85
CA ALA A 215 -6.29 -2.56 -2.40
C ALA A 215 -7.38 -1.78 -1.61
N ALA A 216 -8.37 -2.49 -1.06
CA ALA A 216 -9.45 -1.91 -0.26
C ALA A 216 -9.21 -2.00 1.27
N LEU A 217 -8.02 -2.43 1.71
CA LEU A 217 -7.70 -2.52 3.13
C LEU A 217 -7.46 -1.13 3.75
N ALA A 218 -7.81 -1.01 5.03
CA ALA A 218 -7.56 0.19 5.82
C ALA A 218 -7.44 -0.17 7.31
N THR A 219 -7.03 0.80 8.11
CA THR A 219 -7.16 0.74 9.57
C THR A 219 -8.62 0.58 10.00
N ALA A 220 -8.85 0.09 11.21
CA ALA A 220 -10.19 -0.21 11.74
C ALA A 220 -11.11 1.02 11.75
N ASP A 221 -10.56 2.23 11.89
CA ASP A 221 -11.28 3.49 11.83
C ASP A 221 -11.31 4.13 10.43
N GLN A 222 -10.76 3.44 9.42
CA GLN A 222 -10.65 3.87 8.02
C GLN A 222 -9.81 5.15 7.81
N SER A 223 -8.95 5.51 8.77
CA SER A 223 -8.09 6.69 8.67
C SER A 223 -6.92 6.52 7.72
N VAL A 224 -6.31 5.33 7.66
CA VAL A 224 -5.17 5.03 6.77
C VAL A 224 -5.50 3.85 5.87
N GLY A 225 -5.45 4.05 4.55
CA GLY A 225 -5.54 2.97 3.56
C GLY A 225 -4.26 2.14 3.54
N LEU A 226 -4.35 0.81 3.44
CA LEU A 226 -3.21 -0.11 3.56
C LEU A 226 -3.02 -0.87 2.24
N TYR A 227 -1.85 -0.72 1.63
CA TYR A 227 -1.53 -1.37 0.36
C TYR A 227 -0.42 -2.40 0.57
N ALA A 228 -0.73 -3.67 0.31
CA ALA A 228 0.20 -4.79 0.43
C ALA A 228 0.04 -5.73 -0.76
N GLY A 229 1.15 -6.24 -1.31
CA GLY A 229 1.13 -7.21 -2.40
C GLY A 229 0.68 -8.60 -1.93
N ALA A 230 -0.05 -9.32 -2.78
CA ALA A 230 -0.61 -10.65 -2.54
C ALA A 230 -0.41 -11.58 -3.76
N CYS A 231 0.82 -11.64 -4.26
CA CYS A 231 1.28 -12.51 -5.34
C CYS A 231 2.67 -13.05 -5.01
N LEU A 232 3.19 -14.01 -5.78
CA LEU A 232 4.58 -14.46 -5.67
C LEU A 232 5.52 -13.26 -5.84
N GLY A 233 6.33 -12.98 -4.82
CA GLY A 233 7.18 -11.80 -4.71
C GLY A 233 6.61 -10.65 -3.88
N GLY A 234 5.33 -10.73 -3.50
CA GLY A 234 4.65 -9.82 -2.58
C GLY A 234 4.77 -8.35 -2.97
N GLY A 235 5.07 -7.50 -1.99
CA GLY A 235 5.22 -6.05 -2.20
C GLY A 235 6.29 -5.65 -3.22
N THR A 236 7.28 -6.50 -3.51
CA THR A 236 8.36 -6.17 -4.47
C THR A 236 7.87 -6.14 -5.91
N VAL A 237 6.73 -6.78 -6.22
CA VAL A 237 6.13 -6.78 -7.56
C VAL A 237 5.40 -5.46 -7.84
N VAL A 238 4.77 -4.89 -6.81
CA VAL A 238 3.85 -3.75 -6.91
C VAL A 238 4.42 -2.42 -6.40
N ASN A 239 5.63 -2.41 -5.84
CA ASN A 239 6.25 -1.19 -5.34
C ASN A 239 6.71 -0.28 -6.50
N PHE A 240 7.14 0.93 -6.13
CA PHE A 240 7.52 1.98 -7.08
C PHE A 240 9.00 1.92 -7.45
N THR A 241 9.70 0.83 -7.12
CA THR A 241 11.15 0.60 -7.34
C THR A 241 12.11 1.47 -6.53
N THR A 242 11.61 2.37 -5.68
CA THR A 242 12.44 3.22 -4.83
C THR A 242 13.28 2.41 -3.85
N ALA A 243 14.59 2.65 -3.86
CA ALA A 243 15.59 1.81 -3.21
C ALA A 243 16.63 2.64 -2.44
N PHE A 244 16.30 2.98 -1.19
CA PHE A 244 17.25 3.64 -0.28
C PHE A 244 17.95 2.63 0.62
N ARG A 245 19.24 2.85 0.90
CA ARG A 245 19.91 2.16 2.00
C ARG A 245 19.31 2.58 3.33
N THR A 246 19.37 1.69 4.33
CA THR A 246 18.98 2.03 5.70
C THR A 246 19.82 3.21 6.19
N PRO A 247 19.21 4.36 6.56
CA PRO A 247 19.95 5.54 7.00
C PRO A 247 20.80 5.25 8.23
N GLN A 248 21.96 5.92 8.33
CA GLN A 248 22.93 5.65 9.38
C GLN A 248 22.40 5.98 10.79
N ASP A 249 21.69 7.09 10.93
CA ASP A 249 21.01 7.50 12.16
C ASP A 249 19.95 6.48 12.60
N VAL A 250 19.18 5.92 11.67
CA VAL A 250 18.22 4.84 11.92
C VAL A 250 18.93 3.57 12.42
N ARG A 251 20.08 3.21 11.82
CA ARG A 251 20.87 2.04 12.25
C ARG A 251 21.37 2.21 13.68
N GLU A 252 21.83 3.41 14.04
CA GLU A 252 22.29 3.75 15.38
C GLU A 252 21.15 3.73 16.40
N GLU A 253 19.99 4.29 16.05
CA GLU A 253 18.77 4.22 16.85
C GLU A 253 18.38 2.76 17.14
N TRP A 254 18.37 1.90 16.11
CA TRP A 254 18.02 0.49 16.25
C TRP A 254 19.04 -0.30 17.07
N ALA A 255 20.33 0.05 16.98
CA ALA A 255 21.35 -0.48 17.88
C ALA A 255 21.03 -0.10 19.34
N GLY A 256 20.58 1.13 19.59
CA GLY A 256 20.08 1.59 20.89
C GLY A 256 18.87 0.80 21.42
N HIS A 257 18.04 0.25 20.52
CA HIS A 257 16.94 -0.68 20.87
C HIS A 257 17.42 -2.12 21.17
N GLY A 258 18.73 -2.35 21.20
CA GLY A 258 19.32 -3.65 21.48
C GLY A 258 19.51 -4.52 20.23
N VAL A 259 19.39 -3.94 19.04
CA VAL A 259 19.65 -4.63 17.76
C VAL A 259 21.03 -4.21 17.23
N GLY A 260 22.07 -4.40 18.06
CA GLY A 260 23.43 -3.91 17.80
C GLY A 260 24.07 -4.40 16.49
N ALA A 261 23.55 -5.48 15.90
CA ALA A 261 23.99 -5.96 14.59
C ALA A 261 23.78 -4.92 13.47
N MET A 262 22.84 -3.98 13.61
CA MET A 262 22.53 -2.99 12.57
C MET A 262 23.72 -2.06 12.27
N THR A 263 24.62 -1.83 13.22
CA THR A 263 25.83 -1.01 13.02
C THR A 263 27.09 -1.85 12.73
N SER A 264 26.94 -3.16 12.59
CA SER A 264 28.08 -4.06 12.32
C SER A 264 28.45 -4.12 10.84
N ASP A 265 29.70 -4.51 10.57
CA ASP A 265 30.20 -4.79 9.22
C ASP A 265 29.37 -5.89 8.51
N GLY A 266 28.85 -6.86 9.27
CA GLY A 266 28.00 -7.92 8.71
C GLY A 266 26.67 -7.40 8.16
N TYR A 267 26.09 -6.35 8.76
CA TYR A 267 24.90 -5.70 8.21
C TYR A 267 25.25 -4.83 7.01
N THR A 268 26.37 -4.10 7.05
CA THR A 268 26.87 -3.35 5.89
C THR A 268 27.10 -4.28 4.69
N ALA A 269 27.75 -5.43 4.88
CA ALA A 269 27.94 -6.42 3.84
C ALA A 269 26.62 -6.99 3.30
N SER A 270 25.60 -7.13 4.16
CA SER A 270 24.26 -7.55 3.72
C SER A 270 23.54 -6.45 2.92
N LEU A 271 23.72 -5.18 3.27
CA LEU A 271 23.24 -4.05 2.47
C LEU A 271 23.92 -4.03 1.10
N ASP A 272 25.23 -4.24 1.04
CA ASP A 272 25.99 -4.27 -0.22
C ASP A 272 25.53 -5.43 -1.11
N ALA A 273 25.41 -6.65 -0.57
CA ALA A 273 24.92 -7.81 -1.30
C ALA A 273 23.51 -7.58 -1.90
N VAL A 274 22.61 -6.96 -1.13
CA VAL A 274 21.26 -6.62 -1.60
C VAL A 274 21.31 -5.53 -2.67
N TRP A 275 22.05 -4.45 -2.43
CA TRP A 275 22.20 -3.33 -3.35
C TRP A 275 22.70 -3.81 -4.72
N ASP A 276 23.73 -4.65 -4.72
CA ASP A 276 24.32 -5.21 -5.93
C ASP A 276 23.39 -6.22 -6.61
N ARG A 277 22.75 -7.12 -5.85
CA ARG A 277 21.86 -8.14 -6.41
C ARG A 277 20.65 -7.54 -7.11
N LEU A 278 20.09 -6.49 -6.52
CA LEU A 278 18.97 -5.74 -7.08
C LEU A 278 19.40 -4.77 -8.19
N GLY A 279 20.70 -4.53 -8.37
CA GLY A 279 21.23 -3.62 -9.38
C GLY A 279 20.71 -2.19 -9.19
N VAL A 280 20.74 -1.69 -7.95
CA VAL A 280 20.20 -0.36 -7.66
C VAL A 280 21.01 0.72 -8.39
N THR A 281 20.33 1.56 -9.17
CA THR A 281 20.94 2.58 -10.02
C THR A 281 20.08 3.86 -10.08
N THR A 282 20.70 4.97 -10.46
CA THR A 282 20.04 6.23 -10.84
C THR A 282 20.04 6.47 -12.36
N ASP A 283 20.68 5.59 -13.15
CA ASP A 283 20.79 5.74 -14.61
C ASP A 283 19.43 5.66 -15.33
N HIS A 284 18.44 5.04 -14.69
CA HIS A 284 17.08 4.90 -15.18
C HIS A 284 16.10 5.81 -14.42
N SER A 285 16.56 6.95 -13.90
CA SER A 285 15.76 7.88 -13.10
C SER A 285 15.56 9.25 -13.77
N ARG A 286 15.43 9.29 -15.11
CA ARG A 286 15.28 10.57 -15.83
C ARG A 286 13.99 11.30 -15.45
N PRO A 287 14.04 12.56 -15.00
CA PRO A 287 12.84 13.32 -14.67
C PRO A 287 11.86 13.47 -15.85
N SER A 288 10.62 12.99 -15.68
CA SER A 288 9.51 13.28 -16.60
C SER A 288 9.06 14.74 -16.46
N ARG A 289 8.05 15.18 -17.24
CA ARG A 289 7.54 16.54 -17.10
C ARG A 289 7.06 16.85 -15.68
N ARG A 290 6.41 15.88 -15.03
CA ARG A 290 5.96 15.97 -13.63
C ARG A 290 7.13 16.24 -12.68
N GLU A 291 8.21 15.48 -12.77
CA GLU A 291 9.37 15.67 -11.89
C GLU A 291 10.13 16.95 -12.17
N GLN A 292 10.23 17.37 -13.44
CA GLN A 292 10.85 18.65 -13.79
C GLN A 292 10.14 19.83 -13.13
N VAL A 293 8.81 19.77 -12.94
CA VAL A 293 8.06 20.80 -12.21
C VAL A 293 8.43 20.79 -10.72
N MET A 294 8.47 19.63 -10.08
CA MET A 294 8.89 19.51 -8.68
C MET A 294 10.33 20.00 -8.48
N GLN A 295 11.24 19.57 -9.36
CA GLN A 295 12.64 19.97 -9.37
C GLN A 295 12.78 21.50 -9.52
N ARG A 296 12.08 22.11 -10.49
CA ARG A 296 12.04 23.56 -10.66
C ARG A 296 11.62 24.29 -9.38
N GLY A 297 10.59 23.80 -8.70
CA GLY A 297 10.12 24.36 -7.44
C GLY A 297 11.15 24.26 -6.32
N LEU A 298 11.79 23.10 -6.17
CA LEU A 298 12.84 22.86 -5.17
C LEU A 298 14.06 23.75 -5.43
N GLU A 299 14.57 23.77 -6.67
CA GLU A 299 15.72 24.59 -7.07
C GLU A 299 15.46 26.09 -6.87
N THR A 300 14.26 26.57 -7.20
CA THR A 300 13.87 27.97 -6.98
C THR A 300 13.91 28.35 -5.50
N LEU A 301 13.60 27.42 -4.60
CA LEU A 301 13.67 27.61 -3.15
C LEU A 301 15.09 27.40 -2.59
N GLY A 302 16.03 26.88 -3.39
CA GLY A 302 17.35 26.44 -2.92
C GLY A 302 17.28 25.20 -2.01
N TRP A 303 16.24 24.37 -2.19
CA TRP A 303 16.00 23.15 -1.40
C TRP A 303 16.69 21.94 -2.01
N HIS A 304 16.97 20.94 -1.19
CA HIS A 304 17.54 19.67 -1.64
C HIS A 304 16.68 19.03 -2.75
N VAL A 305 17.31 18.57 -3.82
CA VAL A 305 16.72 17.69 -4.83
C VAL A 305 17.77 16.70 -5.33
N ASP A 306 17.40 15.43 -5.45
CA ASP A 306 18.28 14.40 -6.01
C ASP A 306 17.47 13.35 -6.80
N LEU A 307 18.17 12.59 -7.63
CA LEU A 307 17.60 11.50 -8.42
C LEU A 307 17.30 10.29 -7.52
N MET A 308 16.14 9.68 -7.74
CA MET A 308 15.69 8.53 -6.98
C MET A 308 16.55 7.29 -7.33
N PRO A 309 17.20 6.61 -6.37
CA PRO A 309 17.81 5.31 -6.62
C PRO A 309 16.73 4.23 -6.80
N ARG A 310 16.87 3.37 -7.82
CA ARG A 310 15.85 2.40 -8.23
C ARG A 310 16.40 1.01 -8.51
N ASN A 311 15.65 -0.04 -8.15
CA ASN A 311 15.99 -1.45 -8.47
C ASN A 311 15.43 -1.89 -9.83
N VAL A 312 15.99 -1.36 -10.92
CA VAL A 312 15.54 -1.67 -12.28
C VAL A 312 16.71 -1.99 -13.21
N ARG A 313 16.45 -2.75 -14.28
CA ARG A 313 17.39 -3.01 -15.38
C ARG A 313 16.69 -2.77 -16.71
N ASP A 314 17.36 -2.11 -17.65
CA ASP A 314 16.84 -1.86 -19.00
C ASP A 314 15.43 -1.26 -19.00
N CYS A 315 15.16 -0.35 -18.04
CA CYS A 315 13.83 0.22 -17.87
C CYS A 315 13.57 1.29 -18.94
N ASP A 316 12.70 0.98 -19.88
CA ASP A 316 12.21 1.96 -20.86
C ASP A 316 11.25 2.96 -20.21
N GLU A 317 11.63 4.23 -20.24
CA GLU A 317 10.90 5.34 -19.67
C GLU A 317 9.62 5.66 -20.45
N ALA A 318 9.54 5.25 -21.72
CA ALA A 318 8.38 5.49 -22.59
C ALA A 318 7.19 4.57 -22.27
N VAL A 319 7.43 3.41 -21.65
CA VAL A 319 6.41 2.41 -21.26
C VAL A 319 6.22 2.38 -19.73
N CYS A 320 6.95 3.23 -18.99
CA CYS A 320 6.91 3.30 -17.54
C CYS A 320 5.67 4.07 -17.02
N GLY A 321 5.38 3.93 -15.73
CA GLY A 321 4.25 4.60 -15.04
C GLY A 321 3.22 3.63 -14.44
N TYR A 322 3.22 2.38 -14.89
CA TYR A 322 2.21 1.37 -14.49
C TYR A 322 2.72 0.34 -13.47
N CYS A 323 3.88 0.59 -12.84
CA CYS A 323 4.52 -0.36 -11.91
C CYS A 323 3.62 -0.92 -10.79
N PRO A 324 2.66 -0.16 -10.21
CA PRO A 324 1.72 -0.69 -9.20
C PRO A 324 0.86 -1.82 -9.75
N PHE A 325 0.64 -1.85 -11.07
CA PHE A 325 -0.23 -2.77 -11.77
C PHE A 325 0.54 -3.89 -12.50
N GLY A 326 1.83 -4.03 -12.19
CA GLY A 326 2.72 -5.01 -12.82
C GLY A 326 3.73 -4.38 -13.78
N CYS A 327 4.93 -4.96 -13.86
CA CYS A 327 6.00 -4.45 -14.71
C CYS A 327 5.92 -5.02 -16.12
N LEU A 328 5.25 -4.32 -17.04
CA LEU A 328 5.13 -4.76 -18.43
C LEU A 328 6.47 -4.95 -19.14
N ALA A 329 7.45 -4.09 -18.84
CA ALA A 329 8.78 -4.15 -19.44
C ALA A 329 9.67 -5.26 -18.84
N GLY A 330 9.26 -5.95 -17.77
CA GLY A 330 10.12 -6.90 -17.04
C GLY A 330 11.37 -6.29 -16.37
N ALA A 331 11.52 -4.97 -16.41
CA ALA A 331 12.68 -4.24 -15.90
C ALA A 331 12.83 -4.27 -14.36
N LYS A 332 11.69 -4.33 -13.63
CA LYS A 332 11.67 -4.27 -12.17
C LYS A 332 12.34 -5.50 -11.56
N GLN A 333 13.35 -5.27 -10.72
CA GLN A 333 14.08 -6.33 -10.03
C GLN A 333 13.35 -6.75 -8.74
N SER A 334 12.13 -7.27 -8.88
CA SER A 334 11.37 -7.89 -7.79
C SER A 334 12.04 -9.19 -7.33
N THR A 335 11.64 -9.73 -6.17
CA THR A 335 12.21 -11.01 -5.69
C THR A 335 11.97 -12.16 -6.67
N THR A 336 10.93 -12.12 -7.50
CA THR A 336 10.70 -13.10 -8.58
C THR A 336 11.78 -13.06 -9.67
N LYS A 337 12.36 -11.89 -9.96
CA LYS A 337 13.46 -11.70 -10.91
C LYS A 337 14.84 -11.80 -10.25
N THR A 338 14.89 -11.73 -8.91
CA THR A 338 16.11 -11.78 -8.13
C THR A 338 16.22 -13.03 -7.26
N TRP A 339 15.82 -12.92 -6.01
CA TRP A 339 16.09 -13.92 -4.98
C TRP A 339 15.33 -15.25 -5.17
N LEU A 340 14.05 -15.22 -5.51
CA LEU A 340 13.24 -16.43 -5.66
C LEU A 340 13.68 -17.27 -6.85
N VAL A 341 14.08 -16.64 -7.96
CA VAL A 341 14.62 -17.38 -9.11
C VAL A 341 15.97 -18.00 -8.76
N ASP A 342 16.81 -17.33 -7.97
CA ASP A 342 18.05 -17.90 -7.46
C ASP A 342 17.78 -19.10 -6.54
N ALA A 343 16.83 -18.98 -5.61
CA ALA A 343 16.40 -20.08 -4.74
C ALA A 343 15.88 -21.28 -5.55
N TYR A 344 15.04 -21.02 -6.56
CA TYR A 344 14.50 -22.04 -7.45
C TYR A 344 15.61 -22.77 -8.22
N ARG A 345 16.58 -22.04 -8.79
CA ARG A 345 17.75 -22.62 -9.48
C ARG A 345 18.62 -23.48 -8.56
N ARG A 346 18.62 -23.20 -7.25
CA ARG A 346 19.28 -24.02 -6.21
C ARG A 346 18.44 -25.19 -5.72
N GLY A 347 17.23 -25.37 -6.23
CA GLY A 347 16.36 -26.52 -5.93
C GLY A 347 15.24 -26.25 -4.91
N ALA A 348 15.04 -24.99 -4.49
CA ALA A 348 13.93 -24.66 -3.59
C ALA A 348 12.57 -24.97 -4.25
N ARG A 349 11.65 -25.56 -3.47
CA ARG A 349 10.29 -25.87 -3.91
C ARG A 349 9.35 -24.73 -3.53
N ILE A 350 8.76 -24.08 -4.53
CA ILE A 350 7.89 -22.92 -4.33
C ILE A 350 6.44 -23.31 -4.57
N LEU A 351 5.59 -23.23 -3.55
CA LEU A 351 4.15 -23.49 -3.65
C LEU A 351 3.41 -22.16 -3.64
N VAL A 352 2.67 -21.88 -4.72
CA VAL A 352 1.78 -20.72 -4.82
C VAL A 352 0.34 -21.10 -4.51
N ARG A 353 -0.52 -20.08 -4.33
CA ARG A 353 -1.92 -20.25 -3.93
C ARG A 353 -2.07 -21.18 -2.73
N THR A 354 -1.12 -21.14 -1.80
CA THR A 354 -0.98 -22.03 -0.65
C THR A 354 -0.78 -21.21 0.61
N ARG A 355 -1.86 -21.05 1.38
CA ARG A 355 -1.88 -20.20 2.56
C ARG A 355 -1.48 -20.97 3.81
N ALA A 356 -0.44 -20.50 4.51
CA ALA A 356 -0.09 -21.02 5.83
C ALA A 356 -1.19 -20.70 6.87
N GLU A 357 -1.66 -21.73 7.56
CA GLU A 357 -2.69 -21.64 8.61
C GLU A 357 -2.04 -21.40 9.97
N ARG A 358 -1.00 -22.18 10.31
CA ARG A 358 -0.21 -22.06 11.55
C ARG A 358 1.18 -22.68 11.42
N VAL A 359 2.11 -22.22 12.24
CA VAL A 359 3.36 -22.91 12.55
C VAL A 359 3.07 -23.98 13.61
N VAL A 360 3.60 -25.17 13.41
CA VAL A 360 3.51 -26.26 14.39
C VAL A 360 4.68 -26.10 15.36
N VAL A 361 4.37 -25.85 16.64
CA VAL A 361 5.35 -25.71 17.71
C VAL A 361 5.10 -26.78 18.76
N GLU A 362 6.12 -27.57 19.07
CA GLU A 362 6.08 -28.64 20.08
C GLU A 362 7.23 -28.45 21.07
N ASN A 363 6.93 -28.47 22.37
CA ASN A 363 7.92 -28.26 23.42
C ASN A 363 8.79 -26.99 23.21
N GLY A 364 8.16 -25.91 22.72
CA GLY A 364 8.82 -24.64 22.42
C GLY A 364 9.77 -24.67 21.22
N GLN A 365 9.64 -25.66 20.31
CA GLN A 365 10.46 -25.80 19.11
C GLN A 365 9.58 -25.90 17.86
N ALA A 366 9.98 -25.24 16.77
CA ALA A 366 9.36 -25.39 15.47
C ALA A 366 9.45 -26.83 14.95
N ARG A 367 8.36 -27.32 14.35
CA ARG A 367 8.27 -28.63 13.69
C ARG A 367 7.83 -28.56 12.24
N GLY A 368 7.39 -27.38 11.79
CA GLY A 368 6.89 -27.20 10.45
C GLY A 368 5.72 -26.23 10.37
N VAL A 369 4.99 -26.31 9.26
CA VAL A 369 3.86 -25.44 8.94
C VAL A 369 2.70 -26.29 8.43
N GLU A 370 1.50 -25.97 8.91
CA GLU A 370 0.25 -26.42 8.28
C GLU A 370 -0.27 -25.33 7.37
N ALA A 371 -0.63 -25.72 6.14
CA ALA A 371 -1.10 -24.83 5.10
C ALA A 371 -2.25 -25.47 4.31
N ARG A 372 -2.90 -24.64 3.49
CA ARG A 372 -4.01 -25.04 2.63
C ARG A 372 -3.89 -24.40 1.26
N THR A 373 -4.04 -25.20 0.21
CA THR A 373 -4.11 -24.68 -1.16
C THR A 373 -5.45 -23.99 -1.41
N SER A 374 -5.51 -23.10 -2.39
CA SER A 374 -6.76 -22.47 -2.85
C SER A 374 -7.81 -23.49 -3.33
N ALA A 375 -7.38 -24.68 -3.78
CA ALA A 375 -8.24 -25.81 -4.12
C ALA A 375 -8.75 -26.59 -2.89
N GLY A 376 -8.30 -26.25 -1.68
CA GLY A 376 -8.77 -26.83 -0.41
C GLY A 376 -7.90 -27.96 0.14
N HIS A 377 -6.86 -28.39 -0.58
CA HIS A 377 -5.99 -29.47 -0.14
C HIS A 377 -5.11 -29.04 1.04
N ARG A 378 -5.02 -29.91 2.06
CA ARG A 378 -4.13 -29.71 3.20
C ARG A 378 -2.68 -30.00 2.80
N VAL A 379 -1.77 -29.12 3.19
CA VAL A 379 -0.33 -29.28 3.01
C VAL A 379 0.33 -29.22 4.39
N THR A 380 1.11 -30.23 4.73
CA THR A 380 1.94 -30.23 5.93
C THR A 380 3.41 -30.18 5.51
N VAL A 381 4.12 -29.13 5.87
CA VAL A 381 5.57 -29.02 5.64
C VAL A 381 6.28 -29.27 6.96
N ARG A 382 7.00 -30.38 7.08
CA ARG A 382 7.85 -30.68 8.24
C ARG A 382 9.21 -30.02 8.01
N ALA A 383 9.65 -29.22 8.98
CA ALA A 383 10.88 -28.46 8.87
C ALA A 383 11.60 -28.33 10.21
N ARG A 384 12.93 -28.24 10.18
CA ARG A 384 13.78 -27.99 11.36
C ARG A 384 13.65 -26.55 11.84
N ALA A 385 13.48 -25.62 10.91
CA ALA A 385 13.22 -24.21 11.17
C ALA A 385 12.11 -23.66 10.25
N VAL A 386 11.46 -22.59 10.69
CA VAL A 386 10.44 -21.87 9.94
C VAL A 386 10.80 -20.40 9.90
N VAL A 387 10.84 -19.82 8.70
CA VAL A 387 10.97 -18.38 8.48
C VAL A 387 9.59 -17.81 8.16
N VAL A 388 9.06 -16.97 9.03
CA VAL A 388 7.82 -16.22 8.87
C VAL A 388 8.13 -14.88 8.19
N ALA A 389 7.63 -14.72 6.97
CA ALA A 389 7.83 -13.54 6.12
C ALA A 389 6.50 -13.12 5.44
N ALA A 390 5.39 -13.23 6.16
CA ALA A 390 4.04 -12.94 5.65
C ALA A 390 3.69 -11.44 5.68
N GLY A 391 4.65 -10.57 6.00
CA GLY A 391 4.48 -9.12 6.10
C GLY A 391 3.90 -8.67 7.44
N ALA A 392 4.05 -7.39 7.76
CA ALA A 392 3.68 -6.81 9.06
C ALA A 392 2.18 -6.85 9.40
N LEU A 393 1.32 -7.25 8.47
CA LEU A 393 -0.08 -7.54 8.77
C LEU A 393 -0.27 -9.02 9.16
N HIS A 394 0.29 -9.95 8.40
CA HIS A 394 -0.04 -11.36 8.54
C HIS A 394 0.98 -12.17 9.34
N SER A 395 2.23 -11.72 9.47
CA SER A 395 3.22 -12.34 10.35
C SER A 395 2.78 -12.36 11.81
N PRO A 396 2.40 -11.23 12.46
CA PRO A 396 1.88 -11.29 13.83
C PRO A 396 0.61 -12.14 13.94
N ALA A 397 -0.27 -12.11 12.92
CA ALA A 397 -1.47 -12.93 12.91
C ALA A 397 -1.16 -14.44 12.84
N LEU A 398 -0.18 -14.83 12.03
CA LEU A 398 0.28 -16.22 11.92
C LEU A 398 0.91 -16.68 13.25
N LEU A 399 1.77 -15.87 13.86
CA LEU A 399 2.39 -16.19 15.15
C LEU A 399 1.33 -16.42 16.24
N ARG A 400 0.31 -15.55 16.33
CA ARG A 400 -0.82 -15.73 17.25
C ARG A 400 -1.64 -16.99 16.96
N ARG A 401 -1.95 -17.28 15.70
CA ARG A 401 -2.64 -18.54 15.30
C ARG A 401 -1.81 -19.79 15.59
N SER A 402 -0.50 -19.63 15.74
CA SER A 402 0.45 -20.70 16.11
C SER A 402 0.56 -20.91 17.62
N GLY A 403 -0.19 -20.14 18.42
CA GLY A 403 -0.26 -20.29 19.88
C GLY A 403 0.71 -19.41 20.67
N LEU A 404 1.54 -18.59 20.01
CA LEU A 404 2.47 -17.68 20.70
C LEU A 404 1.71 -16.57 21.43
N GLN A 405 2.12 -16.27 22.66
CA GLN A 405 1.45 -15.39 23.60
C GLN A 405 2.18 -14.08 23.87
N ASN A 406 3.42 -13.90 23.40
CA ASN A 406 4.25 -12.74 23.70
C ASN A 406 3.48 -11.44 23.42
N GLU A 407 3.38 -10.57 24.43
CA GLU A 407 2.54 -9.36 24.39
C GLU A 407 2.95 -8.38 23.29
N ASN A 408 4.19 -8.43 22.82
CA ASN A 408 4.72 -7.57 21.77
C ASN A 408 4.32 -8.04 20.36
N ILE A 409 3.82 -9.28 20.19
CA ILE A 409 3.32 -9.75 18.89
C ILE A 409 2.06 -8.95 18.53
N GLY A 410 2.17 -8.18 17.46
CA GLY A 410 1.16 -7.27 16.95
C GLY A 410 1.34 -5.83 17.41
N ARG A 411 2.21 -5.50 18.37
CA ARG A 411 2.39 -4.12 18.87
C ARG A 411 3.47 -3.38 18.09
N HIS A 412 3.59 -2.07 18.32
CA HIS A 412 4.64 -1.21 17.75
C HIS A 412 4.59 -1.07 16.23
N LEU A 413 3.40 -1.25 15.65
CA LEU A 413 3.18 -1.07 14.22
C LEU A 413 3.55 0.35 13.81
N ARG A 414 4.34 0.48 12.75
CA ARG A 414 4.64 1.72 12.03
C ARG A 414 4.07 1.64 10.63
N LEU A 415 3.63 2.78 10.10
CA LEU A 415 2.96 2.80 8.80
C LEU A 415 3.65 3.67 7.76
N HIS A 416 4.59 4.55 8.12
CA HIS A 416 4.95 5.70 7.29
C HIS A 416 3.73 6.32 6.57
N PRO A 417 2.78 6.91 7.29
CA PRO A 417 1.58 7.47 6.66
C PRO A 417 1.92 8.48 5.57
N VAL A 418 1.36 8.27 4.38
CA VAL A 418 1.54 9.13 3.20
C VAL A 418 0.27 9.94 2.96
N THR A 419 0.42 11.26 2.87
CA THR A 419 -0.59 12.14 2.29
C THR A 419 0.01 12.93 1.12
N GLY A 420 -0.68 13.93 0.58
CA GLY A 420 -0.17 14.68 -0.55
C GLY A 420 -0.80 16.05 -0.74
N VAL A 421 -0.08 16.87 -1.49
CA VAL A 421 -0.51 18.18 -2.00
C VAL A 421 -0.36 18.14 -3.52
N ALA A 422 -1.31 18.70 -4.25
CA ALA A 422 -1.24 18.79 -5.70
C ALA A 422 -1.37 20.25 -6.15
N GLY A 423 -0.52 20.62 -7.11
CA GLY A 423 -0.58 21.90 -7.81
C GLY A 423 -1.22 21.72 -9.17
N VAL A 424 -1.93 22.74 -9.63
CA VAL A 424 -2.46 22.80 -11.00
C VAL A 424 -1.69 23.83 -11.82
N PHE A 425 -1.42 23.50 -13.07
CA PHE A 425 -0.58 24.29 -13.97
C PHE A 425 -1.33 24.61 -15.27
N GLU A 426 -0.93 25.69 -15.95
CA GLU A 426 -1.47 26.00 -17.29
C GLU A 426 -0.88 25.05 -18.36
N GLU A 427 0.37 24.63 -18.17
CA GLU A 427 1.02 23.67 -19.04
C GLU A 427 0.42 22.27 -18.91
N GLU A 428 0.36 21.53 -20.02
CA GLU A 428 -0.02 20.11 -20.03
C GLU A 428 1.15 19.27 -19.50
N ILE A 429 0.88 18.44 -18.49
CA ILE A 429 1.86 17.63 -17.74
C ILE A 429 1.71 16.14 -18.01
N ARG A 430 0.46 15.64 -18.05
CA ARG A 430 0.10 14.21 -18.10
C ARG A 430 0.76 13.41 -16.96
N PRO A 431 0.32 13.57 -15.70
CA PRO A 431 1.02 13.05 -14.54
C PRO A 431 1.02 11.52 -14.42
N TRP A 432 0.41 10.78 -15.33
CA TRP A 432 0.48 9.32 -15.44
C TRP A 432 1.65 8.83 -16.32
N GLU A 433 2.31 9.73 -17.06
CA GLU A 433 3.45 9.38 -17.92
C GLU A 433 4.78 9.39 -17.14
N GLY A 434 5.78 8.71 -17.71
CA GLY A 434 7.11 8.58 -17.12
C GLY A 434 7.19 7.55 -16.00
N MET A 435 8.36 7.40 -15.40
CA MET A 435 8.55 6.47 -14.28
C MET A 435 7.77 6.85 -13.02
N MET A 436 7.66 5.93 -12.07
CA MET A 436 6.89 6.18 -10.84
C MET A 436 7.43 7.34 -10.01
N GLN A 437 8.73 7.33 -9.70
CA GLN A 437 9.37 8.35 -8.87
C GLN A 437 10.78 8.55 -9.41
N ALA A 438 11.08 9.75 -9.92
CA ALA A 438 12.39 10.06 -10.47
C ALA A 438 13.19 11.01 -9.58
N VAL A 439 12.51 11.85 -8.78
CA VAL A 439 13.15 12.80 -7.87
C VAL A 439 12.53 12.76 -6.47
N TYR A 440 13.32 13.13 -5.48
CA TYR A 440 12.89 13.32 -4.10
C TYR A 440 13.61 14.50 -3.43
N SER A 441 13.13 14.89 -2.25
CA SER A 441 13.78 15.88 -1.39
C SER A 441 13.83 15.44 0.06
N ASP A 442 15.01 15.64 0.68
CA ASP A 442 15.26 15.44 2.11
C ASP A 442 15.23 16.74 2.92
N GLU A 443 14.83 17.85 2.32
CA GLU A 443 14.79 19.17 2.98
C GLU A 443 14.07 19.14 4.33
N LEU A 444 13.02 18.32 4.44
CA LEU A 444 12.19 18.20 5.63
C LEU A 444 12.33 16.84 6.31
N ALA A 445 13.32 16.02 5.95
CA ALA A 445 13.45 14.65 6.46
C ALA A 445 13.76 14.60 7.97
N ASP A 446 14.43 15.63 8.50
CA ASP A 446 14.70 15.81 9.93
C ASP A 446 14.12 17.14 10.43
N LEU A 447 12.87 17.09 10.91
CA LEU A 447 12.21 18.21 11.58
C LEU A 447 12.44 18.16 13.10
N HIS A 448 12.60 16.96 13.64
CA HIS A 448 12.87 16.73 15.05
C HIS A 448 13.55 15.37 15.28
N ALA A 449 14.85 15.39 15.58
CA ALA A 449 15.63 14.23 16.03
C ALA A 449 15.58 13.03 15.07
N GLY A 450 15.72 13.29 13.77
CA GLY A 450 15.67 12.30 12.69
C GLY A 450 14.26 11.99 12.19
N TYR A 451 13.21 12.58 12.79
CA TYR A 451 11.81 12.40 12.37
C TYR A 451 11.33 13.61 11.56
N GLY A 452 10.65 13.34 10.45
CA GLY A 452 10.21 14.37 9.51
C GLY A 452 9.50 13.80 8.29
N MET A 453 9.58 14.55 7.19
CA MET A 453 8.88 14.32 5.94
C MET A 453 9.86 14.20 4.77
N LYS A 454 9.80 13.10 4.02
CA LYS A 454 10.42 13.03 2.70
C LYS A 454 9.39 13.49 1.66
N LEU A 455 9.82 14.40 0.78
CA LEU A 455 8.99 14.82 -0.35
C LEU A 455 9.31 13.93 -1.54
N GLU A 456 8.30 13.32 -2.13
CA GLU A 456 8.47 12.42 -3.25
C GLU A 456 7.58 12.82 -4.42
N SER A 457 8.13 12.67 -5.62
CA SER A 457 7.32 12.62 -6.83
C SER A 457 6.48 11.34 -6.87
N GLY A 458 5.37 11.34 -7.61
CA GLY A 458 4.53 10.15 -7.80
C GLY A 458 3.48 10.39 -8.88
N PRO A 459 3.05 9.37 -9.67
CA PRO A 459 2.13 9.61 -10.75
C PRO A 459 0.69 9.72 -10.25
N PHE A 460 -0.14 10.42 -11.01
CA PHE A 460 -1.59 10.41 -10.87
C PHE A 460 -2.23 9.71 -12.07
N HIS A 461 -2.47 8.41 -11.89
CA HIS A 461 -3.48 7.69 -12.65
C HIS A 461 -4.90 8.15 -12.24
N PRO A 462 -5.92 8.04 -13.12
CA PRO A 462 -7.28 8.45 -12.81
C PRO A 462 -7.82 7.91 -11.48
N SER A 463 -7.66 6.62 -11.17
CA SER A 463 -8.12 6.07 -9.87
C SER A 463 -7.33 6.62 -8.68
N VAL A 464 -6.04 6.93 -8.85
CA VAL A 464 -5.20 7.48 -7.78
C VAL A 464 -5.68 8.88 -7.41
N LEU A 465 -5.92 9.74 -8.40
CA LEU A 465 -6.55 11.04 -8.15
C LEU A 465 -7.92 10.85 -7.49
N ALA A 466 -8.77 9.95 -8.01
CA ALA A 466 -10.09 9.70 -7.45
C ALA A 466 -10.04 9.22 -5.99
N MET A 467 -9.00 8.50 -5.58
CA MET A 467 -8.81 8.05 -4.19
C MET A 467 -8.38 9.18 -3.24
N TYR A 468 -7.49 10.07 -3.68
CA TYR A 468 -6.95 11.16 -2.85
C TYR A 468 -7.76 12.45 -2.89
N ALA A 469 -8.40 12.74 -4.02
CA ALA A 469 -9.19 13.94 -4.19
C ALA A 469 -10.38 13.95 -3.22
N PRO A 470 -10.62 15.06 -2.52
CA PRO A 470 -11.86 15.22 -1.77
C PRO A 470 -13.02 15.46 -2.73
N TRP A 471 -14.23 15.25 -2.23
CA TRP A 471 -15.47 15.43 -2.97
C TRP A 471 -16.39 16.33 -2.17
N ARG A 472 -16.80 17.45 -2.78
CA ARG A 472 -17.78 18.40 -2.24
C ARG A 472 -19.04 18.52 -3.10
N SER A 473 -18.98 18.09 -4.36
CA SER A 473 -20.12 17.91 -5.28
C SER A 473 -19.67 17.09 -6.48
N ALA A 474 -20.61 16.55 -7.25
CA ALA A 474 -20.29 15.86 -8.49
C ALA A 474 -19.54 16.78 -9.48
N ARG A 475 -20.01 18.03 -9.61
CA ARG A 475 -19.40 19.04 -10.46
C ARG A 475 -17.96 19.36 -10.06
N GLN A 476 -17.68 19.55 -8.76
CA GLN A 476 -16.31 19.83 -8.30
C GLN A 476 -15.37 18.66 -8.60
N HIS A 477 -15.84 17.41 -8.46
CA HIS A 477 -15.05 16.24 -8.81
C HIS A 477 -14.81 16.17 -10.33
N GLU A 478 -15.83 16.41 -11.13
CA GLU A 478 -15.74 16.45 -12.59
C GLU A 478 -14.74 17.52 -13.08
N ASP A 479 -14.84 18.74 -12.57
CA ASP A 479 -13.93 19.85 -12.89
C ASP A 479 -12.47 19.48 -12.54
N LEU A 480 -12.25 18.79 -11.42
CA LEU A 480 -10.92 18.35 -11.00
C LEU A 480 -10.38 17.22 -11.88
N MET A 481 -11.20 16.21 -12.20
CA MET A 481 -10.81 15.11 -13.10
C MET A 481 -10.50 15.63 -14.50
N GLY A 482 -11.25 16.62 -15.00
CA GLY A 482 -10.98 17.29 -16.28
C GLY A 482 -9.64 18.04 -16.31
N ARG A 483 -9.07 18.37 -15.15
CA ARG A 483 -7.75 19.00 -15.01
C ARG A 483 -6.62 17.99 -14.76
N LEU A 484 -6.90 16.68 -14.75
CA LEU A 484 -5.90 15.65 -14.40
C LEU A 484 -4.59 15.82 -15.19
N ALA A 485 -4.67 16.09 -16.50
CA ALA A 485 -3.51 16.30 -17.37
C ALA A 485 -2.63 17.50 -16.98
N HIS A 486 -3.09 18.36 -16.08
CA HIS A 486 -2.42 19.60 -15.64
C HIS A 486 -2.00 19.57 -14.16
N LEU A 487 -2.10 18.41 -13.50
CA LEU A 487 -1.76 18.28 -12.08
C LEU A 487 -0.32 17.81 -11.89
N VAL A 488 0.32 18.31 -10.84
CA VAL A 488 1.56 17.74 -10.29
C VAL A 488 1.35 17.46 -8.80
N PRO A 489 1.36 16.20 -8.38
CA PRO A 489 1.34 15.84 -6.97
C PRO A 489 2.74 15.82 -6.37
N ILE A 490 2.82 16.16 -5.08
CA ILE A 490 3.95 15.90 -4.21
C ILE A 490 3.45 15.01 -3.07
N GLY A 491 3.99 13.79 -3.01
CA GLY A 491 3.80 12.85 -1.92
C GLY A 491 4.55 13.28 -0.67
N LEU A 492 3.90 13.14 0.46
CA LEU A 492 4.41 13.51 1.78
C LEU A 492 4.59 12.24 2.61
N LEU A 493 5.79 11.68 2.62
CA LEU A 493 6.11 10.45 3.35
C LEU A 493 6.60 10.79 4.76
N LEU A 494 5.79 10.50 5.77
CA LEU A 494 6.14 10.70 7.17
C LEU A 494 7.00 9.56 7.71
N ARG A 495 8.13 9.88 8.37
CA ARG A 495 8.75 8.97 9.34
C ARG A 495 7.97 9.07 10.65
N ASP A 496 7.13 8.09 10.96
CA ASP A 496 6.19 8.19 12.09
C ASP A 496 6.81 7.78 13.43
N SER A 497 6.60 8.63 14.44
CA SER A 497 6.84 8.31 15.85
C SER A 497 5.62 7.66 16.52
N SER A 498 4.46 7.70 15.87
CA SER A 498 3.21 7.08 16.30
C SER A 498 3.26 5.55 16.26
N GLU A 499 2.72 4.89 17.30
CA GLU A 499 2.64 3.44 17.39
C GLU A 499 1.21 2.95 17.17
N GLY A 500 1.05 1.96 16.29
CA GLY A 500 -0.17 1.20 16.14
C GLY A 500 -0.05 -0.23 16.66
N GLU A 501 -1.07 -1.03 16.34
CA GLU A 501 -1.11 -2.45 16.61
C GLU A 501 -1.90 -3.23 15.54
N VAL A 502 -1.57 -4.52 15.40
CA VAL A 502 -2.30 -5.52 14.63
C VAL A 502 -2.89 -6.53 15.61
N ARG A 503 -4.20 -6.45 15.80
CA ARG A 503 -4.96 -7.41 16.60
C ARG A 503 -5.44 -8.55 15.73
N VAL A 504 -5.65 -9.72 16.32
CA VAL A 504 -6.18 -10.89 15.60
C VAL A 504 -7.65 -11.07 15.96
N GLY A 505 -8.51 -11.02 14.95
CA GLY A 505 -9.94 -11.28 15.09
C GLY A 505 -10.23 -12.74 15.46
N ARG A 506 -11.47 -13.02 15.88
CA ARG A 506 -11.90 -14.39 16.22
C ARG A 506 -11.82 -15.36 15.03
N ASP A 507 -11.86 -14.83 13.81
CA ASP A 507 -11.68 -15.54 12.54
C ASP A 507 -10.20 -15.70 12.14
N GLY A 508 -9.27 -15.25 12.98
CA GLY A 508 -7.83 -15.32 12.72
C GLY A 508 -7.29 -14.25 11.76
N ALA A 509 -8.13 -13.29 11.34
CA ALA A 509 -7.75 -12.21 10.44
C ALA A 509 -7.10 -11.03 11.19
N PRO A 510 -6.12 -10.33 10.59
CA PRO A 510 -5.55 -9.13 11.19
C PRO A 510 -6.54 -7.96 11.17
N VAL A 511 -6.56 -7.18 12.25
CA VAL A 511 -7.31 -5.92 12.39
C VAL A 511 -6.33 -4.85 12.85
N VAL A 512 -6.15 -3.84 12.01
CA VAL A 512 -5.11 -2.83 12.19
C VAL A 512 -5.66 -1.62 12.91
N HIS A 513 -4.99 -1.18 13.97
CA HIS A 513 -5.29 0.04 14.70
C HIS A 513 -4.09 0.96 14.65
N TYR A 514 -4.30 2.21 14.24
CA TYR A 514 -3.24 3.20 14.16
C TYR A 514 -3.84 4.59 14.29
N ARG A 515 -3.11 5.50 14.95
CA ARG A 515 -3.51 6.90 15.10
C ARG A 515 -2.26 7.76 15.17
N LEU A 516 -2.24 8.84 14.39
CA LEU A 516 -1.20 9.86 14.47
C LEU A 516 -1.23 10.58 15.82
N ASN A 517 -0.06 10.76 16.42
CA ASN A 517 0.16 11.62 17.58
C ASN A 517 0.34 13.09 17.16
N ASP A 518 0.36 14.00 18.13
CA ASP A 518 0.40 15.44 17.86
C ASP A 518 1.74 15.89 17.23
N SER A 519 2.85 15.21 17.55
CA SER A 519 4.17 15.50 16.97
C SER A 519 4.19 15.19 15.47
N ASP A 520 3.70 14.00 15.10
CA ASP A 520 3.61 13.55 13.72
C ASP A 520 2.62 14.42 12.92
N ILE A 521 1.52 14.86 13.54
CA ILE A 521 0.61 15.85 12.93
C ILE A 521 1.36 17.17 12.65
N GLY A 522 2.21 17.62 13.58
CA GLY A 522 3.07 18.79 13.38
C GLY A 522 4.04 18.62 12.20
N HIS A 523 4.63 17.44 12.04
CA HIS A 523 5.49 17.13 10.90
C HIS A 523 4.71 17.11 9.58
N VAL A 524 3.55 16.46 9.53
CA VAL A 524 2.70 16.44 8.34
C VAL A 524 2.25 17.85 7.96
N ARG A 525 1.89 18.69 8.94
CA ARG A 525 1.54 20.10 8.71
C ARG A 525 2.71 20.87 8.08
N SER A 526 3.93 20.62 8.54
CA SER A 526 5.15 21.23 7.99
C SER A 526 5.45 20.73 6.57
N GLY A 527 5.24 19.43 6.31
CA GLY A 527 5.35 18.85 4.96
C GLY A 527 4.32 19.42 3.99
N LEU A 528 3.08 19.62 4.44
CA LEU A 528 2.01 20.22 3.63
C LEU A 528 2.32 21.68 3.28
N ASP A 529 2.89 22.44 4.22
CA ASP A 529 3.39 23.78 3.95
C ASP A 529 4.56 23.79 2.97
N GLY A 530 5.52 22.87 3.17
CA GLY A 530 6.69 22.73 2.30
C GLY A 530 6.34 22.37 0.87
N ALA A 531 5.50 21.36 0.66
CA ALA A 531 5.05 20.99 -0.68
C ALA A 531 4.25 22.12 -1.37
N ALA A 532 3.41 22.86 -0.62
CA ALA A 532 2.71 24.02 -1.16
C ALA A 532 3.70 25.10 -1.64
N ARG A 533 4.77 25.37 -0.87
CA ARG A 533 5.84 26.30 -1.29
C ARG A 533 6.54 25.83 -2.56
N VAL A 534 6.86 24.53 -2.66
CA VAL A 534 7.50 23.95 -3.84
C VAL A 534 6.62 24.13 -5.08
N LEU A 535 5.33 23.80 -4.98
CA LEU A 535 4.39 23.92 -6.08
C LEU A 535 4.16 25.38 -6.49
N GLU A 536 4.04 26.29 -5.52
CA GLU A 536 3.93 27.73 -5.77
C GLU A 536 5.18 28.29 -6.45
N ALA A 537 6.37 27.93 -5.97
CA ALA A 537 7.65 28.31 -6.60
C ALA A 537 7.81 27.72 -8.01
N ALA A 538 7.23 26.54 -8.26
CA ALA A 538 7.19 25.91 -9.56
C ALA A 538 6.20 26.58 -10.54
N GLY A 539 5.34 27.49 -10.08
CA GLY A 539 4.39 28.23 -10.91
C GLY A 539 2.96 27.66 -10.93
N ALA A 540 2.54 26.93 -9.89
CA ALA A 540 1.16 26.46 -9.79
C ALA A 540 0.16 27.62 -9.76
N THR A 541 -0.96 27.52 -10.49
CA THR A 541 -2.06 28.49 -10.48
C THR A 541 -3.05 28.23 -9.35
N SER A 542 -3.11 27.00 -8.86
CA SER A 542 -3.85 26.62 -7.65
C SER A 542 -3.17 25.43 -6.97
N VAL A 543 -3.27 25.36 -5.65
CA VAL A 543 -2.74 24.26 -4.84
C VAL A 543 -3.84 23.74 -3.92
N PHE A 544 -3.99 22.42 -3.82
CA PHE A 544 -4.97 21.78 -2.94
C PHE A 544 -4.40 20.57 -2.21
N SER A 545 -5.02 20.21 -1.08
CA SER A 545 -4.64 19.05 -0.26
C SER A 545 -5.70 17.95 -0.28
N ALA A 546 -5.36 16.80 0.29
CA ALA A 546 -6.25 15.65 0.43
C ALA A 546 -7.27 15.77 1.60
N HIS A 547 -7.51 16.97 2.12
CA HIS A 547 -8.50 17.22 3.17
C HIS A 547 -9.93 17.19 2.62
N LYS A 548 -10.87 16.62 3.38
CA LYS A 548 -12.28 16.43 2.98
C LYS A 548 -13.00 17.70 2.55
N ASP A 549 -12.54 18.87 3.01
CA ASP A 549 -13.16 20.18 2.75
C ASP A 549 -12.69 20.84 1.45
N PHE A 550 -11.91 20.13 0.61
CA PHE A 550 -11.27 20.69 -0.59
C PHE A 550 -10.44 21.94 -0.24
N VAL A 551 -9.62 21.80 0.79
CA VAL A 551 -8.70 22.84 1.25
C VAL A 551 -7.73 23.17 0.12
N SER A 552 -7.83 24.40 -0.39
CA SER A 552 -7.10 24.89 -1.56
C SER A 552 -6.84 26.40 -1.49
N TYR A 553 -5.91 26.88 -2.31
CA TYR A 553 -5.67 28.32 -2.52
C TYR A 553 -5.15 28.61 -3.94
N GLU A 554 -5.21 29.88 -4.32
CA GLU A 554 -4.56 30.42 -5.53
C GLU A 554 -3.40 31.32 -5.09
N PRO A 555 -2.15 31.07 -5.53
CA PRO A 555 -1.02 31.95 -5.22
C PRO A 555 -1.29 33.41 -5.59
N GLY A 556 -0.82 34.34 -4.75
CA GLY A 556 -1.03 35.78 -4.93
C GLY A 556 -2.45 36.29 -4.67
N ARG A 557 -3.40 35.44 -4.23
CA ARG A 557 -4.79 35.82 -3.96
C ARG A 557 -5.24 35.51 -2.53
N GLY A 558 -6.16 36.33 -2.03
CA GLY A 558 -6.78 36.15 -0.72
C GLY A 558 -5.74 36.02 0.40
N ARG A 559 -5.92 35.04 1.28
CA ARG A 559 -4.97 34.73 2.37
C ARG A 559 -3.83 33.79 1.94
N GLY A 560 -3.78 33.42 0.66
CA GLY A 560 -2.76 32.54 0.06
C GLY A 560 -2.49 31.27 0.89
N ARG A 561 -1.21 30.88 0.91
CA ARG A 561 -0.72 29.71 1.65
C ARG A 561 -1.05 29.74 3.14
N GLN A 562 -1.03 30.90 3.80
CA GLN A 562 -1.38 30.98 5.22
C GLN A 562 -2.84 30.57 5.46
N GLY A 563 -3.76 31.04 4.63
CA GLY A 563 -5.18 30.64 4.70
C GLY A 563 -5.39 29.15 4.44
N PHE A 564 -4.57 28.56 3.56
CA PHE A 564 -4.58 27.14 3.25
C PHE A 564 -4.18 26.28 4.46
N ILE A 565 -3.09 26.61 5.15
CA ILE A 565 -2.67 25.88 6.36
C ILE A 565 -3.72 25.99 7.47
N GLU A 566 -4.26 27.19 7.71
CA GLU A 566 -5.29 27.36 8.72
C GLU A 566 -6.60 26.63 8.38
N ALA A 567 -6.92 26.49 7.09
CA ALA A 567 -8.05 25.69 6.64
C ALA A 567 -7.82 24.19 6.84
N ALA A 568 -6.60 23.69 6.61
CA ALA A 568 -6.21 22.32 6.92
C ALA A 568 -6.34 22.05 8.43
N ASP A 569 -5.81 22.95 9.28
CA ASP A 569 -5.90 22.84 10.74
C ASP A 569 -7.36 22.84 11.23
N ARG A 570 -8.23 23.67 10.65
CA ARG A 570 -9.68 23.67 10.94
C ARG A 570 -10.38 22.39 10.49
N CYS A 571 -9.97 21.83 9.35
CA CYS A 571 -10.53 20.57 8.83
C CYS A 571 -10.12 19.38 9.71
N GLY A 572 -8.87 19.35 10.15
CA GLY A 572 -8.27 18.35 11.03
C GLY A 572 -7.68 17.13 10.31
N TRP A 573 -6.98 16.29 11.08
CA TRP A 573 -6.08 15.23 10.59
C TRP A 573 -6.53 13.81 10.95
N GLY A 574 -7.69 13.66 11.62
CA GLY A 574 -8.20 12.38 12.08
C GLY A 574 -9.02 11.62 11.03
N ALA A 575 -9.64 10.52 11.47
CA ALA A 575 -10.43 9.64 10.62
C ALA A 575 -11.46 10.41 9.78
N GLY A 576 -11.37 10.22 8.46
CA GLY A 576 -12.23 10.81 7.44
C GLY A 576 -12.07 12.32 7.23
N GLN A 577 -11.03 12.96 7.79
CA GLN A 577 -10.76 14.40 7.64
C GLN A 577 -9.65 14.68 6.60
N CYS A 578 -8.58 13.89 6.61
CA CYS A 578 -7.51 13.92 5.61
C CYS A 578 -7.22 12.50 5.12
N VAL A 579 -6.91 12.33 3.84
CA VAL A 579 -6.54 11.01 3.30
C VAL A 579 -5.09 10.71 3.64
N PHE A 580 -4.90 9.58 4.33
CA PHE A 580 -3.61 8.92 4.49
C PHE A 580 -3.64 7.52 3.90
N THR A 581 -2.50 7.07 3.40
CA THR A 581 -2.26 5.69 2.97
C THR A 581 -0.93 5.18 3.52
N SER A 582 -0.70 3.88 3.46
CA SER A 582 0.57 3.25 3.81
C SER A 582 0.91 2.19 2.78
N PHE A 583 2.14 2.27 2.28
CA PHE A 583 2.81 1.24 1.48
C PHE A 583 3.92 0.55 2.30
N HIS A 584 4.23 1.08 3.49
CA HIS A 584 5.39 0.71 4.31
C HIS A 584 4.93 0.26 5.71
N ILE A 585 4.41 -0.95 5.76
CA ILE A 585 3.84 -1.52 7.00
C ILE A 585 4.95 -2.27 7.74
N MET A 586 5.26 -1.86 8.98
CA MET A 586 6.47 -2.28 9.69
C MET A 586 6.25 -2.48 11.20
N GLY A 587 7.21 -3.13 11.87
CA GLY A 587 7.38 -3.12 13.34
C GLY A 587 6.45 -3.99 14.19
N SER A 588 5.42 -4.59 13.61
CA SER A 588 4.39 -5.37 14.32
C SER A 588 4.88 -6.66 15.01
N ALA A 589 6.14 -7.06 14.82
CA ALA A 589 6.79 -8.17 15.49
C ALA A 589 8.28 -7.84 15.70
N ARG A 590 8.55 -6.63 16.22
CA ARG A 590 9.89 -6.04 16.27
C ARG A 590 10.93 -6.91 16.97
N MET A 591 12.17 -6.81 16.51
CA MET A 591 13.37 -7.27 17.19
C MET A 591 13.72 -6.35 18.36
N GLY A 592 14.43 -6.88 19.36
CA GLY A 592 14.97 -6.10 20.47
C GLY A 592 15.75 -6.97 21.45
N ALA A 593 16.27 -6.38 22.53
CA ALA A 593 17.13 -7.09 23.49
C ALA A 593 16.39 -7.99 24.50
N SER A 594 15.06 -7.94 24.59
CA SER A 594 14.32 -8.67 25.63
C SER A 594 12.88 -9.01 25.24
N PRO A 595 12.34 -10.17 25.69
CA PRO A 595 10.93 -10.53 25.49
C PRO A 595 9.94 -9.56 26.14
N ARG A 596 10.38 -8.74 27.10
CA ARG A 596 9.53 -7.70 27.70
C ARG A 596 9.15 -6.59 26.73
N HIS A 597 9.97 -6.36 25.70
CA HIS A 597 9.84 -5.19 24.84
C HIS A 597 9.85 -5.54 23.34
N SER A 598 9.98 -6.81 22.98
CA SER A 598 10.10 -7.25 21.59
C SER A 598 9.46 -8.63 21.39
N ALA A 599 9.01 -8.89 20.16
CA ALA A 599 8.45 -10.19 19.79
C ALA A 599 9.56 -11.17 19.41
N CYS A 600 10.65 -10.64 18.84
CA CYS A 600 11.82 -11.40 18.40
C CYS A 600 13.09 -10.92 19.11
N ASN A 601 14.08 -11.80 19.23
CA ASN A 601 15.43 -11.45 19.64
C ASN A 601 16.16 -10.64 18.54
N PRO A 602 17.38 -10.14 18.80
CA PRO A 602 18.13 -9.34 17.82
C PRO A 602 18.47 -10.07 16.50
N GLU A 603 18.34 -11.40 16.46
CA GLU A 603 18.56 -12.26 15.30
C GLU A 603 17.25 -12.61 14.56
N GLY A 604 16.12 -12.06 14.99
CA GLY A 604 14.81 -12.29 14.40
C GLY A 604 14.13 -13.60 14.84
N GLU A 605 14.71 -14.38 15.75
CA GLU A 605 14.05 -15.56 16.32
C GLU A 605 13.01 -15.15 17.37
N THR A 606 11.84 -15.79 17.38
CA THR A 606 10.84 -15.49 18.40
C THR A 606 11.32 -15.92 19.79
N TRP A 607 11.00 -15.13 20.81
CA TRP A 607 11.40 -15.45 22.19
C TRP A 607 10.74 -16.72 22.76
N GLU A 608 9.56 -17.08 22.26
CA GLU A 608 8.74 -18.16 22.82
C GLU A 608 8.91 -19.51 22.12
N ALA A 609 9.37 -19.50 20.87
CA ALA A 609 9.53 -20.70 20.06
C ALA A 609 10.87 -20.69 19.32
N ARG A 610 11.74 -21.62 19.70
CA ARG A 610 12.99 -21.86 18.99
C ARG A 610 12.75 -22.37 17.59
N GLY A 611 13.59 -21.97 16.65
CA GLY A 611 13.47 -22.33 15.23
C GLY A 611 12.35 -21.60 14.49
N VAL A 612 11.69 -20.61 15.10
CA VAL A 612 10.75 -19.72 14.41
C VAL A 612 11.41 -18.35 14.26
N TYR A 613 11.76 -17.99 13.03
CA TYR A 613 12.39 -16.72 12.69
C TYR A 613 11.40 -15.83 11.95
N VAL A 614 11.47 -14.52 12.16
CA VAL A 614 10.71 -13.53 11.40
C VAL A 614 11.67 -12.76 10.50
N CYS A 615 11.39 -12.71 9.21
CA CYS A 615 12.24 -12.07 8.20
C CYS A 615 11.37 -11.24 7.24
N ASP A 616 10.76 -10.17 7.76
CA ASP A 616 10.04 -9.16 6.97
C ASP A 616 10.00 -7.81 7.72
N GLY A 617 9.30 -6.81 7.17
CA GLY A 617 9.21 -5.47 7.76
C GLY A 617 8.61 -5.41 9.17
N SER A 618 7.94 -6.46 9.65
CA SER A 618 7.45 -6.54 11.03
C SER A 618 8.57 -6.50 12.08
N THR A 619 9.80 -6.82 11.69
CA THR A 619 10.97 -6.91 12.60
C THR A 619 11.56 -5.56 13.00
N PHE A 620 11.15 -4.47 12.35
CA PHE A 620 11.76 -3.15 12.54
C PHE A 620 11.50 -2.60 13.96
N PRO A 621 12.52 -2.12 14.69
CA PRO A 621 12.31 -1.46 15.99
C PRO A 621 11.47 -0.17 15.90
N THR A 622 11.75 0.67 14.90
CA THR A 622 11.05 1.93 14.61
C THR A 622 10.91 2.15 13.09
N ALA A 623 10.28 3.24 12.67
CA ALA A 623 10.08 3.59 11.27
C ALA A 623 11.42 3.93 10.58
N SER A 624 11.65 3.43 9.36
CA SER A 624 12.95 3.54 8.66
C SER A 624 13.24 4.92 8.06
N GLY A 625 12.25 5.81 7.96
CA GLY A 625 12.36 7.12 7.29
C GLY A 625 12.47 7.07 5.77
N VAL A 626 12.76 5.90 5.21
CA VAL A 626 12.88 5.65 3.77
C VAL A 626 12.09 4.39 3.37
N ASN A 627 11.90 4.18 2.06
CA ASN A 627 11.21 2.99 1.53
C ASN A 627 11.92 1.71 2.02
N PRO A 628 11.20 0.77 2.66
CA PRO A 628 11.83 -0.22 3.54
C PRO A 628 12.35 -1.47 2.81
N MET A 629 12.17 -1.60 1.49
CA MET A 629 12.49 -2.85 0.77
C MET A 629 13.95 -3.28 0.99
N ILE A 630 14.91 -2.40 0.73
CA ILE A 630 16.34 -2.70 0.90
C ILE A 630 16.65 -3.08 2.35
N THR A 631 16.08 -2.34 3.31
CA THR A 631 16.26 -2.63 4.75
C THR A 631 15.69 -3.99 5.13
N ILE A 632 14.50 -4.35 4.62
CA ILE A 632 13.88 -5.66 4.86
C ILE A 632 14.76 -6.78 4.30
N GLU A 633 15.21 -6.64 3.05
CA GLU A 633 16.05 -7.65 2.40
C GLU A 633 17.40 -7.78 3.11
N ALA A 634 18.03 -6.68 3.53
CA ALA A 634 19.31 -6.72 4.23
C ALA A 634 19.21 -7.39 5.62
N ILE A 635 18.13 -7.14 6.37
CA ILE A 635 17.87 -7.84 7.64
C ILE A 635 17.64 -9.34 7.38
N ALA A 636 16.82 -9.68 6.38
CA ALA A 636 16.55 -11.06 6.03
C ALA A 636 17.82 -11.79 5.57
N HIS A 637 18.65 -11.15 4.74
CA HIS A 637 19.94 -11.68 4.29
C HIS A 637 20.86 -11.99 5.47
N LEU A 638 21.00 -11.05 6.41
CA LEU A 638 21.81 -11.23 7.61
C LEU A 638 21.30 -12.38 8.50
N ASN A 639 19.99 -12.39 8.78
CA ASN A 639 19.38 -13.39 9.67
C ASN A 639 19.38 -14.78 9.03
N ALA A 640 19.07 -14.90 7.73
CA ALA A 640 19.15 -16.15 6.99
C ALA A 640 20.59 -16.68 6.92
N SER A 641 21.59 -15.81 6.73
CA SER A 641 23.02 -16.20 6.74
C SER A 641 23.48 -16.72 8.11
N ARG A 642 22.87 -16.23 9.20
CA ARG A 642 23.11 -16.77 10.55
C ARG A 642 22.41 -18.10 10.74
N LEU A 643 21.15 -18.21 10.33
CA LEU A 643 20.38 -19.45 10.40
C LEU A 643 21.05 -20.58 9.60
N ALA A 644 21.54 -20.29 8.39
CA ALA A 644 22.27 -21.25 7.57
C ALA A 644 23.45 -21.87 8.33
N ARG A 645 24.24 -21.06 9.04
CA ARG A 645 25.36 -21.53 9.87
C ARG A 645 24.95 -22.34 11.10
N VAL A 646 23.72 -22.17 11.58
CA VAL A 646 23.18 -22.94 12.71
C VAL A 646 22.68 -24.31 12.24
N LEU A 647 22.23 -24.42 10.97
CA LEU A 647 21.64 -25.63 10.42
C LEU A 647 22.61 -26.49 9.59
N ALA A 648 23.68 -25.90 9.07
CA ALA A 648 24.85 -26.57 8.50
C ALA A 648 25.61 -27.34 9.59
#